data_AF-A0A2P7YED2-F1
#
_entry.id   AF-A0A2P7YED2-F1
#
_cell.length_a   1.000
_cell.length_b   1.000
_cell.length_c   1.000
_cell.angle_alpha   90.00
_cell.angle_beta   90.00
_cell.angle_gamma   90.00
#
_symmetry.space_group_name_H-M   'P 1'
#
loop_
_entity.id
_entity.type
_entity.pdbx_description
1 polymer ?
#
loop_
_entity_poly.entity_id
_entity_poly.type
_entity_poly.pdbx_seq_one_letter_code
_entity_poly.pdbx_strand_id
1 'polypeptide(L)'
;MSVELDPNELGFRRPFTQEVSQVLRLHNPGQNPVAFKVKTTAPKQYCVRPNSGRIEPNSDVEVQVLLQAMKEDPPLDARCRDKFLVQSIAIDADNEFSNIQQVWQHIEQTAKSAIQEKKIRVTFLPADGSTAVNGVSHGDESFSRDSPTPAPRTPQRGSEAAPAGPVSIPESRPDGNHHLGDAVRSAHNPATDRSTVGAAAASVASAVPTSSDDLKSQLESAKAQIAKLQAQAQDSGLRQRKTEAASKDSKDRVTSGLGVQQAPASGVPVQVVAGLCLLCFLIAYIHPDVQKFKPTALRMGKAARHRGPDWSGNHISNNTILVHERLSIVGIDTGAQPILNEDGSIALAVNGEIYNHKVLRKQLAKPYPFKTHSDCEVIIPLYEQYGIDAPRYLDGMFSWVLHDKKQDRVLACRDPCGVTSFYMGRSSETPGAVYFASELKCLFPVCDNITLFEPGTIYDSLTDKVTRYNDPKWLMEPSNIPTTPVDYKLLRTTFERAVRKRMMAEVPYGVLLSGGLDSSLVASVAQRETLRLQKEHASQMNGQSNGTSTPSEQDQLAGIDEDYRLTDVPVLSQLNSFSIGLPDAPDSKAALKVARFLGTKHHNFTFTIQEGLDALSDVIYHLESYDVTTIRASTPMFLLSRKIKAMGVKMVLSGEGSDEILGGYLYFGNAPDKKAFHEETVRRVKNLHYADCLRANKSTSAWGVEARVPFLDKEFLKVAMNIDPQDKMITKDRIEKYIMRKAFDTSDEPDAQPYLPDEILWRQKEQFSDGVGYGWIDALKDNAELHVSDEDMKNPKPEWGDDIPDSKEAYWYRCMFDEHFPPYCASTVMRWTPTWSKQTDPSGRAIASHSAAYKNKA
;
A
#
# COMPACT_ATOMS: atom_id res chain seq x y z
N MET A 1 -6.19 15.36 -38.10
CA MET A 1 -5.68 15.58 -36.73
C MET A 1 -6.54 14.75 -35.80
N SER A 2 -5.94 13.88 -34.99
CA SER A 2 -6.66 13.11 -33.97
C SER A 2 -6.94 13.90 -32.70
N VAL A 3 -6.17 14.96 -32.42
CA VAL A 3 -6.37 15.81 -31.23
C VAL A 3 -6.07 17.28 -31.55
N GLU A 4 -6.94 18.17 -31.10
CA GLU A 4 -6.76 19.63 -31.08
C GLU A 4 -6.21 20.08 -29.72
N LEU A 5 -5.37 21.13 -29.72
CA LEU A 5 -4.67 21.59 -28.51
C LEU A 5 -5.03 23.02 -28.20
N ASP A 6 -5.37 23.28 -26.94
CA ASP A 6 -5.55 24.63 -26.39
C ASP A 6 -4.90 24.73 -24.99
N PRO A 7 -3.94 25.64 -24.75
CA PRO A 7 -3.33 26.58 -25.69
C PRO A 7 -2.34 25.91 -26.65
N ASN A 8 -2.06 26.58 -27.78
CA ASN A 8 -1.07 26.13 -28.76
C ASN A 8 0.40 26.34 -28.32
N GLU A 9 0.63 27.07 -27.23
CA GLU A 9 1.92 27.22 -26.55
C GLU A 9 1.73 27.38 -25.03
N LEU A 10 2.68 26.88 -24.22
CA LEU A 10 2.55 26.85 -22.76
C LEU A 10 3.27 28.04 -22.12
N GLY A 11 2.49 29.02 -21.67
CA GLY A 11 2.97 30.17 -20.90
C GLY A 11 2.99 29.90 -19.40
N PHE A 12 4.16 29.98 -18.75
CA PHE A 12 4.30 29.93 -17.28
C PHE A 12 4.63 31.33 -16.75
N ARG A 13 3.92 31.80 -15.73
CA ARG A 13 4.13 33.12 -15.10
C ARG A 13 5.12 33.04 -13.95
N ARG A 14 5.95 34.08 -13.81
CA ARG A 14 6.89 34.26 -12.69
C ARG A 14 6.15 34.55 -11.37
N PRO A 15 6.76 34.28 -10.20
CA PRO A 15 8.12 33.73 -10.01
C PRO A 15 8.19 32.21 -10.19
N PHE A 16 9.33 31.72 -10.67
CA PHE A 16 9.66 30.29 -10.81
C PHE A 16 10.45 29.73 -9.62
N THR A 17 10.74 30.53 -8.59
CA THR A 17 11.24 30.05 -7.28
C THR A 17 10.20 29.25 -6.48
N GLN A 18 8.98 29.14 -6.99
CA GLN A 18 7.90 28.27 -6.50
C GLN A 18 7.37 27.41 -7.66
N GLU A 19 6.58 26.37 -7.35
CA GLU A 19 5.94 25.56 -8.39
C GLU A 19 4.85 26.35 -9.11
N VAL A 20 4.84 26.30 -10.44
CA VAL A 20 3.85 27.00 -11.29
C VAL A 20 3.22 26.00 -12.24
N SER A 21 1.88 25.99 -12.34
CA SER A 21 1.17 25.08 -13.24
C SER A 21 0.51 25.81 -14.41
N GLN A 22 0.31 25.07 -15.50
CA GLN A 22 -0.48 25.47 -16.66
C GLN A 22 -1.30 24.27 -17.15
N VAL A 23 -2.49 24.51 -17.68
CA VAL A 23 -3.37 23.47 -18.23
C VAL A 23 -3.21 23.41 -19.76
N LEU A 24 -3.14 22.19 -20.29
CA LEU A 24 -3.17 21.88 -21.72
C LEU A 24 -4.41 21.02 -21.98
N ARG A 25 -5.41 21.58 -22.66
CA ARG A 25 -6.61 20.84 -23.08
C ARG A 25 -6.36 20.10 -24.39
N LEU A 26 -6.73 18.82 -24.40
CA LEU A 26 -6.62 17.90 -25.51
C LEU A 26 -8.04 17.51 -25.96
N HIS A 27 -8.53 18.04 -27.08
CA HIS A 27 -9.87 17.73 -27.60
C HIS A 27 -9.80 16.74 -28.77
N ASN A 28 -10.65 15.70 -28.78
CA ASN A 28 -10.76 14.74 -29.89
C ASN A 28 -12.00 15.06 -30.76
N PRO A 29 -11.85 15.74 -31.91
CA PRO A 29 -12.96 15.99 -32.84
C PRO A 29 -13.29 14.76 -33.72
N GLY A 30 -12.63 13.63 -33.51
CA GLY A 30 -12.81 12.39 -34.28
C GLY A 30 -13.98 11.54 -33.80
N GLN A 31 -14.42 10.62 -34.66
CA GLN A 31 -15.44 9.61 -34.35
C GLN A 31 -14.89 8.36 -33.66
N ASN A 32 -13.56 8.20 -33.61
CA ASN A 32 -12.89 7.10 -32.94
C ASN A 32 -12.22 7.59 -31.65
N PRO A 33 -12.12 6.77 -30.59
CA PRO A 33 -11.32 7.08 -29.42
C PRO A 33 -9.85 7.29 -29.79
N VAL A 34 -9.13 8.10 -29.01
CA VAL A 34 -7.73 8.45 -29.30
C VAL A 34 -6.85 8.24 -28.08
N ALA A 35 -5.77 7.47 -28.24
CA ALA A 35 -4.71 7.38 -27.25
C ALA A 35 -3.76 8.58 -27.40
N PHE A 36 -3.34 9.20 -26.29
CA PHE A 36 -2.36 10.29 -26.27
C PHE A 36 -1.20 10.03 -25.30
N LYS A 37 -0.08 10.73 -25.54
CA LYS A 37 1.15 10.69 -24.72
C LYS A 37 1.86 12.02 -24.83
N VAL A 38 2.14 12.65 -23.70
CA VAL A 38 2.80 13.97 -23.60
C VAL A 38 4.23 13.78 -23.08
N LYS A 39 5.20 14.18 -23.88
CA LYS A 39 6.65 14.13 -23.57
C LYS A 39 7.22 15.54 -23.47
N THR A 40 8.33 15.72 -22.76
CA THR A 40 9.04 17.01 -22.62
C THR A 40 10.54 16.85 -22.87
N THR A 41 11.19 17.90 -23.35
CA THR A 41 12.66 17.97 -23.45
C THR A 41 13.37 18.08 -22.09
N ALA A 42 12.65 18.47 -21.03
CA ALA A 42 13.21 18.71 -19.70
C ALA A 42 12.45 17.95 -18.59
N PRO A 43 12.46 16.60 -18.59
CA PRO A 43 11.65 15.78 -17.67
C PRO A 43 12.04 15.88 -16.19
N LYS A 44 13.14 16.56 -15.85
CA LYS A 44 13.51 16.89 -14.47
C LYS A 44 12.93 18.22 -13.98
N GLN A 45 12.44 19.07 -14.88
CA GLN A 45 11.88 20.40 -14.58
C GLN A 45 10.36 20.43 -14.67
N TYR A 46 9.72 19.52 -15.41
CA TYR A 46 8.27 19.51 -15.58
C TYR A 46 7.66 18.18 -15.14
N CYS A 47 6.62 18.24 -14.31
CA CYS A 47 5.68 17.15 -14.08
C CYS A 47 4.47 17.30 -15.01
N VAL A 48 3.94 16.19 -15.54
CA VAL A 48 2.81 16.19 -16.47
C VAL A 48 1.78 15.19 -15.99
N ARG A 49 0.52 15.62 -15.83
CA ARG A 49 -0.56 14.80 -15.24
C ARG A 49 -1.89 15.05 -15.95
N PRO A 50 -2.51 14.01 -16.57
CA PRO A 50 -1.91 12.74 -16.96
C PRO A 50 -0.84 12.93 -18.07
N ASN A 51 0.23 12.13 -18.05
CA ASN A 51 1.25 12.15 -19.11
C ASN A 51 0.91 11.24 -20.31
N SER A 52 -0.10 10.39 -20.18
CA SER A 52 -0.70 9.62 -21.26
C SER A 52 -2.11 9.19 -20.85
N GLY A 53 -3.01 9.06 -21.82
CA GLY A 53 -4.41 8.73 -21.56
C GLY A 53 -5.15 8.31 -22.83
N ARG A 54 -6.47 8.23 -22.72
CA ARG A 54 -7.43 8.03 -23.81
C ARG A 54 -8.43 9.18 -23.80
N ILE A 55 -8.88 9.61 -24.97
CA ILE A 55 -9.90 10.65 -25.17
C ILE A 55 -10.99 10.04 -26.04
N GLU A 56 -12.22 9.98 -25.53
CA GLU A 56 -13.37 9.47 -26.30
C GLU A 56 -13.76 10.43 -27.45
N PRO A 57 -14.54 9.97 -28.44
CA PRO A 57 -15.07 10.83 -29.50
C PRO A 57 -15.76 12.09 -28.97
N ASN A 58 -15.48 13.24 -29.59
CA ASN A 58 -16.01 14.57 -29.23
C ASN A 58 -15.74 15.01 -27.78
N SER A 59 -14.87 14.31 -27.05
CA SER A 59 -14.54 14.59 -25.65
C SER A 59 -13.21 15.33 -25.54
N ASP A 60 -12.85 15.75 -24.33
CA ASP A 60 -11.57 16.37 -24.05
C ASP A 60 -10.96 15.89 -22.73
N VAL A 61 -9.64 16.07 -22.61
CA VAL A 61 -8.87 15.79 -21.39
C VAL A 61 -7.98 16.98 -21.07
N GLU A 62 -8.01 17.43 -19.83
CA GLU A 62 -7.08 18.42 -19.31
C GLU A 62 -5.78 17.75 -18.84
N VAL A 63 -4.64 18.25 -19.31
CA VAL A 63 -3.31 17.85 -18.86
C VAL A 63 -2.67 19.00 -18.10
N GLN A 64 -2.52 18.82 -16.80
CA GLN A 64 -1.79 19.75 -15.95
C GLN A 64 -0.28 19.56 -16.15
N VAL A 65 0.40 20.65 -16.51
CA VAL A 65 1.85 20.73 -16.64
C VAL A 65 2.38 21.61 -15.52
N LEU A 66 3.20 21.05 -14.64
CA LEU A 66 3.76 21.74 -13.46
C LEU A 66 5.25 21.96 -13.65
N LEU A 67 5.68 23.22 -13.70
CA LEU A 67 7.08 23.64 -13.66
C LEU A 67 7.57 23.62 -12.21
N GLN A 68 8.57 22.78 -11.93
CA GLN A 68 9.19 22.64 -10.62
C GLN A 68 9.94 23.92 -10.22
N ALA A 69 9.92 24.22 -8.92
CA ALA A 69 10.61 25.37 -8.34
C ALA A 69 12.12 25.37 -8.66
N MET A 70 12.61 26.48 -9.21
CA MET A 70 14.01 26.74 -9.49
C MET A 70 14.72 27.33 -8.27
N LYS A 71 16.04 27.17 -8.17
CA LYS A 71 16.85 27.78 -7.10
C LYS A 71 16.85 29.31 -7.16
N GLU A 72 16.76 29.86 -8.36
CA GLU A 72 16.74 31.28 -8.67
C GLU A 72 15.91 31.49 -9.95
N ASP A 73 15.31 32.68 -10.08
CA ASP A 73 14.55 33.06 -11.27
C ASP A 73 15.54 33.35 -12.42
N PRO A 74 15.38 32.75 -13.63
CA PRO A 74 16.19 33.10 -14.79
C PRO A 74 16.09 34.60 -15.14
N PRO A 75 17.08 35.21 -15.82
CA PRO A 75 17.00 36.60 -16.27
C PRO A 75 15.70 36.93 -17.04
N LEU A 76 15.21 38.18 -16.97
CA LEU A 76 13.93 38.57 -17.58
C LEU A 76 13.90 38.42 -19.11
N ASP A 77 15.07 38.50 -19.76
CA ASP A 77 15.30 38.28 -21.19
C ASP A 77 15.56 36.80 -21.56
N ALA A 78 15.65 35.90 -20.57
CA ALA A 78 15.95 34.49 -20.79
C ALA A 78 14.80 33.77 -21.51
N ARG A 79 15.01 33.43 -22.78
CA ARG A 79 14.07 32.62 -23.56
C ARG A 79 14.14 31.15 -23.13
N CYS A 80 13.03 30.62 -22.65
CA CYS A 80 12.86 29.19 -22.44
C CYS A 80 13.12 28.42 -23.76
N ARG A 81 13.85 27.30 -23.68
CA ARG A 81 14.16 26.43 -24.83
C ARG A 81 13.34 25.14 -24.83
N ASP A 82 12.52 24.94 -23.79
CA ASP A 82 11.81 23.70 -23.56
C ASP A 82 10.64 23.53 -24.52
N LYS A 83 10.37 22.26 -24.83
CA LYS A 83 9.32 21.87 -25.77
C LYS A 83 8.61 20.64 -25.25
N PHE A 84 7.29 20.64 -25.40
CA PHE A 84 6.47 19.46 -25.23
C PHE A 84 6.18 18.84 -26.59
N LEU A 85 6.03 17.52 -26.60
CA LEU A 85 5.64 16.72 -27.75
C LEU A 85 4.39 15.94 -27.35
N VAL A 86 3.25 16.34 -27.89
CA VAL A 86 2.01 15.56 -27.80
C VAL A 86 2.02 14.57 -28.95
N GLN A 87 2.00 13.29 -28.63
CA GLN A 87 1.77 12.20 -29.57
C GLN A 87 0.33 11.73 -29.41
N SER A 88 -0.37 11.44 -30.52
CA SER A 88 -1.69 10.85 -30.50
C SER A 88 -1.94 9.89 -31.65
N ILE A 89 -2.84 8.94 -31.45
CA ILE A 89 -3.23 7.96 -32.47
C ILE A 89 -4.66 7.47 -32.21
N ALA A 90 -5.44 7.29 -33.27
CA ALA A 90 -6.77 6.71 -33.19
C ALA A 90 -6.68 5.24 -32.76
N ILE A 91 -7.58 4.84 -31.87
CA ILE A 91 -7.80 3.46 -31.45
C ILE A 91 -8.80 2.86 -32.45
N ASP A 92 -8.47 1.70 -33.01
CA ASP A 92 -9.37 0.90 -33.83
C ASP A 92 -10.24 -0.02 -32.98
N ALA A 93 -11.30 -0.58 -33.56
CA ALA A 93 -12.24 -1.45 -32.86
C ALA A 93 -11.55 -2.68 -32.23
N ASP A 94 -10.52 -3.21 -32.89
CA ASP A 94 -9.75 -4.36 -32.41
C ASP A 94 -8.93 -4.06 -31.14
N ASN A 95 -8.55 -2.79 -30.91
CA ASN A 95 -7.85 -2.34 -29.71
C ASN A 95 -8.74 -1.54 -28.73
N GLU A 96 -10.05 -1.48 -28.94
CA GLU A 96 -10.97 -0.67 -28.12
C GLU A 96 -10.96 -1.05 -26.63
N PHE A 97 -10.69 -2.32 -26.31
CA PHE A 97 -10.62 -2.83 -24.93
C PHE A 97 -9.18 -3.05 -24.42
N SER A 98 -8.17 -2.72 -25.22
CA SER A 98 -6.75 -2.82 -24.85
C SER A 98 -6.35 -1.67 -23.91
N ASN A 99 -5.50 -1.95 -22.92
CA ASN A 99 -5.04 -0.88 -22.04
C ASN A 99 -4.08 0.08 -22.78
N ILE A 100 -4.03 1.35 -22.38
CA ILE A 100 -3.28 2.40 -23.10
C ILE A 100 -1.78 2.05 -23.24
N GLN A 101 -1.20 1.32 -22.30
CA GLN A 101 0.21 0.91 -22.35
C GLN A 101 0.46 -0.19 -23.39
N GLN A 102 -0.46 -1.15 -23.51
CA GLN A 102 -0.46 -2.18 -24.57
C GLN A 102 -0.70 -1.55 -25.94
N VAL A 103 -1.65 -0.61 -26.05
CA VAL A 103 -1.91 0.18 -27.27
C VAL A 103 -0.62 0.86 -27.74
N TRP A 104 0.08 1.59 -26.85
CA TRP A 104 1.36 2.22 -27.20
C TRP A 104 2.47 1.20 -27.55
N GLN A 105 2.59 0.08 -26.83
CA GLN A 105 3.59 -0.96 -27.12
C GLN A 105 3.36 -1.63 -28.48
N HIS A 106 2.10 -1.96 -28.80
CA HIS A 106 1.71 -2.53 -30.07
C HIS A 106 2.02 -1.54 -31.21
N ILE A 107 1.57 -0.29 -31.09
CA ILE A 107 1.74 0.75 -32.11
C ILE A 107 3.21 1.12 -32.33
N GLU A 108 4.03 1.19 -31.27
CA GLU A 108 5.48 1.43 -31.40
C GLU A 108 6.20 0.28 -32.16
N GLN A 109 5.60 -0.92 -32.26
CA GLN A 109 6.09 -2.08 -33.01
C GLN A 109 5.46 -2.23 -34.41
N THR A 110 4.15 -2.01 -34.57
CA THR A 110 3.39 -2.35 -35.79
C THR A 110 3.02 -1.14 -36.65
N ALA A 111 2.81 0.04 -36.05
CA ALA A 111 2.15 1.18 -36.69
C ALA A 111 2.81 2.53 -36.38
N LYS A 112 4.14 2.55 -36.16
CA LYS A 112 4.89 3.74 -35.72
C LYS A 112 4.73 4.97 -36.63
N SER A 113 4.47 4.79 -37.92
CA SER A 113 4.20 5.86 -38.89
C SER A 113 2.80 6.49 -38.78
N ALA A 114 1.86 5.85 -38.07
CA ALA A 114 0.51 6.37 -37.85
C ALA A 114 0.40 7.29 -36.61
N ILE A 115 1.47 7.41 -35.81
CA ILE A 115 1.53 8.32 -34.65
C ILE A 115 1.57 9.77 -35.17
N GLN A 116 0.57 10.56 -34.81
CA GLN A 116 0.53 12.00 -35.08
C GLN A 116 1.27 12.75 -33.96
N GLU A 117 2.17 13.66 -34.32
CA GLU A 117 2.96 14.43 -33.35
C GLU A 117 2.75 15.94 -33.49
N LYS A 118 2.52 16.64 -32.38
CA LYS A 118 2.48 18.11 -32.31
C LYS A 118 3.44 18.64 -31.26
N LYS A 119 4.29 19.59 -31.66
CA LYS A 119 5.30 20.24 -30.81
C LYS A 119 4.76 21.55 -30.26
N ILE A 120 4.78 21.69 -28.94
CA ILE A 120 4.38 22.88 -28.19
C ILE A 120 5.66 23.54 -27.65
N ARG A 121 5.77 24.86 -27.74
CA ARG A 121 6.85 25.62 -27.10
C ARG A 121 6.45 26.06 -25.70
N VAL A 122 7.45 26.23 -24.83
CA VAL A 122 7.28 26.86 -23.52
C VAL A 122 7.72 28.32 -23.60
N THR A 123 6.95 29.21 -22.99
CA THR A 123 7.24 30.65 -22.89
C THR A 123 7.21 31.06 -21.42
N PHE A 124 8.21 31.83 -20.98
CA PHE A 124 8.22 32.43 -19.66
C PHE A 124 7.56 33.81 -19.72
N LEU A 125 6.54 34.01 -18.89
CA LEU A 125 5.73 35.21 -18.80
C LEU A 125 6.12 36.02 -17.54
N PRO A 126 5.96 37.35 -17.56
CA PRO A 126 6.15 38.18 -16.36
C PRO A 126 5.17 37.83 -15.23
N ALA A 127 5.44 38.35 -14.04
CA ALA A 127 4.52 38.26 -12.90
C ALA A 127 3.34 39.23 -13.08
N ASP A 128 2.19 38.90 -12.48
CA ASP A 128 0.99 39.72 -12.59
C ASP A 128 1.22 41.15 -12.03
N GLY A 129 0.88 42.16 -12.83
CA GLY A 129 1.00 43.57 -12.47
C GLY A 129 2.20 44.33 -13.04
N SER A 130 3.18 43.68 -13.70
CA SER A 130 4.26 44.42 -14.36
C SER A 130 3.88 44.88 -15.77
N THR A 131 3.69 46.18 -15.96
CA THR A 131 3.57 46.80 -17.30
C THR A 131 4.88 46.67 -18.07
N ALA A 132 4.82 46.17 -19.31
CA ALA A 132 5.97 46.12 -20.19
C ALA A 132 6.44 47.54 -20.54
N VAL A 133 7.73 47.82 -20.34
CA VAL A 133 8.35 49.09 -20.71
C VAL A 133 8.83 49.02 -22.16
N ASN A 134 8.45 50.03 -22.95
CA ASN A 134 8.81 50.34 -24.35
C ASN A 134 8.00 49.68 -25.49
N GLY A 135 7.06 50.48 -26.02
CA GLY A 135 6.59 50.69 -27.42
C GLY A 135 6.68 49.58 -28.49
N VAL A 136 5.74 49.49 -29.45
CA VAL A 136 4.99 50.56 -30.14
C VAL A 136 3.52 50.17 -30.37
N SER A 137 2.66 51.17 -30.59
CA SER A 137 1.20 51.11 -30.72
C SER A 137 0.64 50.54 -32.03
N HIS A 138 -0.69 50.35 -32.02
CA HIS A 138 -1.66 49.89 -33.05
C HIS A 138 -2.06 48.42 -32.86
N GLY A 139 -3.34 48.06 -32.73
CA GLY A 139 -4.59 48.80 -32.86
C GLY A 139 -5.67 47.79 -33.30
N ASP A 140 -6.86 47.84 -32.72
CA ASP A 140 -7.95 46.93 -33.12
C ASP A 140 -8.32 47.12 -34.60
N GLU A 141 -8.39 46.03 -35.36
CA GLU A 141 -9.56 45.72 -36.20
C GLU A 141 -9.47 44.31 -36.82
N SER A 142 -10.62 43.64 -36.84
CA SER A 142 -10.88 42.44 -37.64
C SER A 142 -11.25 42.84 -39.08
N PHE A 143 -10.76 42.15 -40.13
CA PHE A 143 -11.56 41.68 -41.29
C PHE A 143 -10.71 41.00 -42.41
N SER A 144 -11.16 39.81 -42.82
CA SER A 144 -11.16 39.20 -44.17
C SER A 144 -10.03 39.33 -45.22
N ARG A 145 -9.59 38.14 -45.65
CA ARG A 145 -9.39 37.61 -47.03
C ARG A 145 -8.32 38.14 -48.03
N ASP A 146 -7.81 37.12 -48.73
CA ASP A 146 -7.28 37.02 -50.10
C ASP A 146 -5.76 37.08 -50.40
N SER A 147 -5.38 36.24 -51.36
CA SER A 147 -4.03 35.97 -51.92
C SER A 147 -3.88 36.67 -53.29
N PRO A 148 -2.68 36.83 -53.91
CA PRO A 148 -1.91 35.71 -54.49
C PRO A 148 -0.35 35.80 -54.46
N THR A 149 0.28 34.72 -54.95
CA THR A 149 1.73 34.39 -55.12
C THR A 149 2.42 35.15 -56.30
N PRO A 150 3.72 34.95 -56.73
CA PRO A 150 4.70 33.85 -56.47
C PRO A 150 6.24 34.15 -56.31
N ALA A 151 6.97 33.16 -55.75
CA ALA A 151 8.33 32.59 -56.03
C ALA A 151 9.56 33.45 -56.48
N PRO A 152 10.81 33.08 -56.06
CA PRO A 152 11.61 32.09 -56.84
C PRO A 152 12.66 31.18 -56.11
N ARG A 153 12.77 29.94 -56.65
CA ARG A 153 13.91 29.00 -56.91
C ARG A 153 15.20 28.86 -56.03
N THR A 154 15.61 27.58 -55.95
CA THR A 154 16.82 26.95 -55.36
C THR A 154 18.06 26.89 -56.28
N PRO A 155 19.24 26.48 -55.75
CA PRO A 155 20.11 25.52 -56.46
C PRO A 155 20.56 24.30 -55.61
N GLN A 156 21.20 23.30 -56.25
CA GLN A 156 21.49 21.96 -55.73
C GLN A 156 22.91 21.46 -56.14
N ARG A 157 23.26 20.20 -55.80
CA ARG A 157 24.47 19.37 -56.14
C ARG A 157 25.72 19.52 -55.23
N GLY A 158 26.51 18.47 -54.99
CA GLY A 158 26.49 17.09 -55.53
C GLY A 158 27.31 16.06 -54.70
N SER A 159 27.55 14.86 -55.24
CA SER A 159 28.03 13.65 -54.55
C SER A 159 29.19 12.94 -55.27
N GLU A 160 30.18 12.38 -54.52
CA GLU A 160 31.20 11.36 -54.90
C GLU A 160 32.16 11.18 -53.68
N ALA A 161 32.95 10.11 -53.42
CA ALA A 161 33.07 8.72 -53.94
C ALA A 161 33.78 7.81 -52.89
N ALA A 162 34.22 6.59 -53.26
CA ALA A 162 35.10 5.66 -52.49
C ALA A 162 36.49 5.53 -53.19
N PRO A 163 37.49 4.66 -52.81
CA PRO A 163 37.58 3.63 -51.74
C PRO A 163 38.93 3.62 -50.96
N ALA A 164 39.16 2.62 -50.09
CA ALA A 164 40.49 2.31 -49.52
C ALA A 164 40.73 0.79 -49.36
N GLY A 165 41.97 0.34 -49.61
CA GLY A 165 42.41 -1.06 -49.54
C GLY A 165 43.10 -1.46 -48.22
N PRO A 166 43.57 -2.72 -48.11
CA PRO A 166 44.00 -3.35 -46.84
C PRO A 166 45.51 -3.20 -46.55
N VAL A 167 45.99 -3.61 -45.36
CA VAL A 167 47.20 -4.47 -45.16
C VAL A 167 47.57 -4.76 -43.67
N SER A 168 47.90 -6.04 -43.41
CA SER A 168 48.73 -6.67 -42.35
C SER A 168 48.48 -6.56 -40.82
N ILE A 169 48.46 -7.74 -40.20
CA ILE A 169 48.81 -8.09 -38.81
C ILE A 169 50.35 -8.25 -38.69
N PRO A 170 50.95 -8.09 -37.49
CA PRO A 170 51.95 -9.08 -37.05
C PRO A 170 51.70 -9.65 -35.64
N GLU A 171 52.12 -10.90 -35.44
CA GLU A 171 52.01 -11.67 -34.20
C GLU A 171 53.24 -11.52 -33.28
N SER A 172 53.08 -11.79 -31.97
CA SER A 172 54.15 -12.39 -31.15
C SER A 172 53.63 -13.09 -29.88
N ARG A 173 53.64 -14.44 -29.91
CA ARG A 173 53.78 -15.35 -28.74
C ARG A 173 55.27 -15.51 -28.41
N PRO A 174 55.74 -15.93 -27.20
CA PRO A 174 55.49 -17.25 -26.55
C PRO A 174 55.45 -17.19 -25.00
N ASP A 175 55.53 -18.24 -24.15
CA ASP A 175 55.01 -19.63 -24.10
C ASP A 175 55.07 -20.07 -22.61
N GLY A 176 54.25 -21.03 -22.14
CA GLY A 176 54.37 -21.55 -20.75
C GLY A 176 53.22 -22.46 -20.28
N ASN A 177 53.39 -23.78 -20.41
CA ASN A 177 52.46 -24.86 -20.01
C ASN A 177 52.14 -24.89 -18.48
N HIS A 178 51.04 -25.48 -17.98
CA HIS A 178 50.60 -26.87 -18.19
C HIS A 178 49.09 -27.18 -18.00
N HIS A 179 48.68 -28.31 -18.60
CA HIS A 179 47.41 -29.09 -18.53
C HIS A 179 46.80 -29.25 -17.11
N LEU A 180 45.50 -29.53 -16.93
CA LEU A 180 44.61 -30.55 -17.56
C LEU A 180 43.20 -29.99 -17.86
N GLY A 181 42.35 -30.57 -18.71
CA GLY A 181 42.40 -31.90 -19.36
C GLY A 181 41.02 -32.57 -19.33
N ASP A 182 40.13 -32.09 -20.21
CA ASP A 182 39.00 -32.72 -20.90
C ASP A 182 38.42 -34.08 -20.44
N ALA A 183 37.08 -34.13 -20.42
CA ALA A 183 36.30 -35.28 -20.92
C ALA A 183 34.98 -34.78 -21.53
N VAL A 184 34.74 -35.08 -22.82
CA VAL A 184 33.58 -34.56 -23.59
C VAL A 184 32.99 -35.67 -24.49
N ARG A 185 31.68 -35.55 -24.78
CA ARG A 185 30.92 -36.09 -25.95
C ARG A 185 30.24 -37.45 -25.82
N SER A 186 28.91 -37.43 -25.93
CA SER A 186 28.12 -37.92 -27.10
C SER A 186 26.61 -37.80 -26.78
N ALA A 187 25.66 -37.68 -27.73
CA ALA A 187 25.73 -37.21 -29.10
C ALA A 187 24.33 -36.74 -29.58
N HIS A 188 24.30 -35.58 -30.25
CA HIS A 188 23.55 -35.26 -31.48
C HIS A 188 22.02 -35.12 -31.49
N ASN A 189 21.55 -34.16 -32.31
CA ASN A 189 20.16 -33.76 -32.52
C ASN A 189 20.01 -33.23 -33.96
N PRO A 190 18.92 -33.55 -34.68
CA PRO A 190 18.28 -32.60 -35.59
C PRO A 190 16.72 -32.64 -35.47
N ALA A 191 15.95 -31.59 -35.77
CA ALA A 191 16.22 -30.43 -36.63
C ALA A 191 15.35 -29.18 -36.29
N THR A 192 15.84 -28.00 -36.70
CA THR A 192 15.16 -26.82 -37.32
C THR A 192 13.70 -26.43 -36.94
N ASP A 193 13.34 -25.15 -36.77
CA ASP A 193 14.09 -23.90 -37.03
C ASP A 193 13.59 -22.65 -36.26
N ARG A 194 14.56 -21.78 -35.95
CA ARG A 194 14.56 -20.31 -35.76
C ARG A 194 13.27 -19.53 -35.39
N SER A 195 13.34 -18.80 -34.26
CA SER A 195 13.22 -17.32 -34.28
C SER A 195 13.89 -16.62 -33.08
N THR A 196 14.56 -15.51 -33.39
CA THR A 196 15.44 -14.64 -32.60
C THR A 196 14.98 -14.17 -31.21
N VAL A 197 15.76 -14.49 -30.15
CA VAL A 197 15.97 -13.61 -28.98
C VAL A 197 17.43 -13.73 -28.52
N GLY A 198 18.26 -12.72 -28.82
CA GLY A 198 19.71 -12.81 -28.57
C GLY A 198 20.48 -11.49 -28.60
N ALA A 199 19.80 -10.35 -28.37
CA ALA A 199 20.39 -9.01 -28.48
C ALA A 199 20.15 -8.09 -27.28
N ALA A 200 19.51 -8.58 -26.20
CA ALA A 200 19.16 -7.79 -25.01
C ALA A 200 20.07 -8.05 -23.79
N ALA A 201 20.96 -9.04 -23.85
CA ALA A 201 21.78 -9.49 -22.72
C ALA A 201 23.22 -8.94 -22.69
N ALA A 202 23.56 -8.00 -23.58
CA ALA A 202 24.94 -7.57 -23.83
C ALA A 202 25.26 -6.11 -23.43
N SER A 203 24.34 -5.39 -22.75
CA SER A 203 24.50 -3.95 -22.44
C SER A 203 24.39 -3.58 -20.96
N VAL A 204 24.49 -4.54 -20.04
CA VAL A 204 24.58 -4.30 -18.58
C VAL A 204 25.67 -5.19 -17.97
N ALA A 205 26.91 -5.01 -18.43
CA ALA A 205 28.08 -5.75 -17.95
C ALA A 205 29.36 -4.89 -18.01
N SER A 206 29.36 -3.73 -17.34
CA SER A 206 30.53 -2.84 -17.30
C SER A 206 30.54 -1.87 -16.10
N ALA A 207 30.58 -2.40 -14.87
CA ALA A 207 30.99 -1.68 -13.65
C ALA A 207 31.11 -2.61 -12.43
N VAL A 208 32.02 -3.60 -12.47
CA VAL A 208 32.41 -4.38 -11.28
C VAL A 208 33.95 -4.44 -11.23
N PRO A 209 34.61 -3.98 -10.15
CA PRO A 209 36.07 -4.09 -10.02
C PRO A 209 36.47 -5.57 -9.90
N THR A 210 37.40 -6.02 -10.75
CA THR A 210 37.80 -7.43 -10.84
C THR A 210 39.04 -7.78 -10.00
N SER A 211 39.49 -6.90 -9.09
CA SER A 211 40.58 -7.20 -8.16
C SER A 211 40.43 -6.53 -6.79
N SER A 212 41.06 -7.12 -5.76
CA SER A 212 41.14 -6.53 -4.41
C SER A 212 41.94 -5.23 -4.37
N ASP A 213 42.86 -5.03 -5.31
CA ASP A 213 43.75 -3.87 -5.32
C ASP A 213 43.11 -2.65 -6.02
N ASP A 214 42.21 -2.87 -6.99
CA ASP A 214 41.35 -1.80 -7.53
C ASP A 214 40.45 -1.19 -6.43
N LEU A 215 39.89 -2.02 -5.56
CA LEU A 215 39.08 -1.57 -4.42
C LEU A 215 39.90 -0.76 -3.41
N LYS A 216 41.15 -1.15 -3.12
CA LYS A 216 42.05 -0.36 -2.26
C LYS A 216 42.43 0.98 -2.91
N SER A 217 42.71 0.98 -4.21
CA SER A 217 43.01 2.18 -4.99
C SER A 217 41.84 3.19 -4.95
N GLN A 218 40.61 2.70 -5.16
CA GLN A 218 39.40 3.51 -5.06
C GLN A 218 39.15 4.03 -3.63
N LEU A 219 39.40 3.20 -2.60
CA LEU A 219 39.25 3.60 -1.20
C LEU A 219 40.21 4.74 -0.80
N GLU A 220 41.49 4.65 -1.19
CA GLU A 220 42.47 5.71 -0.90
C GLU A 220 42.20 6.99 -1.70
N SER A 221 41.74 6.87 -2.96
CA SER A 221 41.28 8.01 -3.76
C SER A 221 40.09 8.72 -3.09
N ALA A 222 39.11 7.97 -2.58
CA ALA A 222 37.96 8.51 -1.87
C ALA A 222 38.36 9.22 -0.55
N LYS A 223 39.26 8.62 0.24
CA LYS A 223 39.80 9.25 1.47
C LYS A 223 40.53 10.56 1.17
N ALA A 224 41.39 10.58 0.14
CA ALA A 224 42.10 11.79 -0.28
C ALA A 224 41.12 12.89 -0.73
N GLN A 225 40.02 12.52 -1.40
CA GLN A 225 38.99 13.45 -1.84
C GLN A 225 38.15 14.00 -0.66
N ILE A 226 37.86 13.18 0.35
CA ILE A 226 37.21 13.63 1.61
C ILE A 226 38.11 14.62 2.35
N ALA A 227 39.41 14.30 2.53
CA ALA A 227 40.37 15.21 3.18
C ALA A 227 40.49 16.56 2.45
N LYS A 228 40.46 16.54 1.10
CA LYS A 228 40.48 17.76 0.28
C LYS A 228 39.21 18.60 0.45
N LEU A 229 38.04 17.97 0.54
CA LEU A 229 36.76 18.64 0.79
C LEU A 229 36.69 19.22 2.23
N GLN A 230 37.24 18.51 3.22
CA GLN A 230 37.35 19.02 4.60
C GLN A 230 38.28 20.23 4.70
N ALA A 231 39.41 20.23 3.99
CA ALA A 231 40.29 21.40 3.91
C ALA A 231 39.61 22.59 3.22
N GLN A 232 38.85 22.34 2.13
CA GLN A 232 38.08 23.38 1.44
C GLN A 232 36.93 23.95 2.28
N ALA A 233 36.34 23.15 3.18
CA ALA A 233 35.32 23.62 4.12
C ALA A 233 35.87 24.49 5.28
N GLN A 234 37.20 24.47 5.52
CA GLN A 234 37.83 25.30 6.56
C GLN A 234 38.33 26.66 6.06
N ASP A 235 38.45 26.87 4.74
CA ASP A 235 39.04 28.09 4.14
C ASP A 235 37.99 29.17 3.79
N SER A 236 36.68 28.87 3.85
CA SER A 236 35.61 29.84 3.61
C SER A 236 35.20 30.59 4.89
N GLY A 237 36.09 31.41 5.44
CA GLY A 237 35.89 32.11 6.72
C GLY A 237 35.01 33.38 6.66
N LEU A 238 34.16 33.57 7.66
CA LEU A 238 33.40 34.83 7.88
C LEU A 238 33.61 35.39 9.30
N ARG A 239 34.75 36.06 9.47
CA ARG A 239 35.04 37.19 10.40
C ARG A 239 34.44 37.17 11.82
N GLN A 240 35.24 36.74 12.79
CA GLN A 240 35.23 37.32 14.15
C GLN A 240 36.30 38.41 14.28
N ARG A 241 36.02 39.49 15.03
CA ARG A 241 37.01 40.51 15.42
C ARG A 241 37.67 40.10 16.74
N LYS A 242 39.00 40.24 16.80
CA LYS A 242 39.86 39.93 17.94
C LYS A 242 40.37 41.21 18.61
N THR A 243 40.42 41.24 19.94
CA THR A 243 41.39 41.93 20.80
C THR A 243 41.21 41.33 22.20
N GLU A 244 42.01 40.34 22.61
CA GLU A 244 43.40 40.40 23.09
C GLU A 244 43.52 40.71 24.59
N ALA A 245 44.44 40.00 25.24
CA ALA A 245 44.62 39.92 26.68
C ALA A 245 45.98 40.47 27.11
N ALA A 246 46.09 40.92 28.36
CA ALA A 246 47.36 41.07 29.05
C ALA A 246 47.19 40.80 30.57
N SER A 247 48.23 40.25 31.17
CA SER A 247 48.26 39.70 32.54
C SER A 247 48.77 40.69 33.61
N LYS A 248 48.41 40.47 34.89
CA LYS A 248 49.39 40.24 35.99
C LYS A 248 48.78 40.08 37.41
N ASP A 249 49.17 38.97 38.05
CA ASP A 249 49.63 38.78 39.44
C ASP A 249 49.10 39.58 40.68
N SER A 250 48.45 38.80 41.57
CA SER A 250 48.95 38.44 42.93
C SER A 250 48.49 39.17 44.23
N LYS A 251 48.36 38.32 45.27
CA LYS A 251 48.44 38.51 46.75
C LYS A 251 47.21 38.91 47.61
N ASP A 252 46.83 37.93 48.44
CA ASP A 252 46.64 37.94 49.91
C ASP A 252 45.92 39.09 50.63
N ARG A 253 44.82 38.76 51.34
CA ARG A 253 44.83 38.81 52.83
C ARG A 253 43.64 38.12 53.51
N VAL A 254 43.90 37.65 54.73
CA VAL A 254 42.98 36.96 55.66
C VAL A 254 42.53 37.91 56.77
N THR A 255 41.27 37.85 57.20
CA THR A 255 40.85 38.20 58.59
C THR A 255 39.57 37.47 59.04
N SER A 256 39.74 36.54 59.98
CA SER A 256 38.92 36.26 61.19
C SER A 256 37.37 36.34 61.17
N GLY A 257 36.74 35.22 61.56
CA GLY A 257 35.38 35.17 62.13
C GLY A 257 34.97 33.74 62.55
N LEU A 258 35.08 33.41 63.84
CA LEU A 258 34.68 32.10 64.41
C LEU A 258 33.18 32.10 64.77
N GLY A 259 32.45 31.02 64.45
CA GLY A 259 31.02 30.91 64.79
C GLY A 259 30.37 29.55 64.44
N VAL A 260 30.54 28.57 65.34
CA VAL A 260 29.71 27.38 65.66
C VAL A 260 28.82 26.72 64.57
N GLN A 261 29.00 25.40 64.45
CA GLN A 261 28.24 24.37 63.71
C GLN A 261 26.72 24.55 63.50
N GLN A 262 26.27 24.25 62.28
CA GLN A 262 25.20 23.26 62.04
C GLN A 262 25.38 22.58 60.67
N ALA A 263 24.96 21.31 60.55
CA ALA A 263 25.13 20.53 59.33
C ALA A 263 24.15 20.98 58.22
N PRO A 264 24.54 20.95 56.93
CA PRO A 264 23.70 21.48 55.86
C PRO A 264 22.55 20.53 55.51
N ALA A 265 21.32 20.95 55.80
CA ALA A 265 20.18 20.51 55.01
C ALA A 265 20.33 21.12 53.60
N SER A 266 20.86 20.34 52.66
CA SER A 266 21.11 20.77 51.27
C SER A 266 19.81 20.86 50.46
N GLY A 267 18.90 21.72 50.89
CA GLY A 267 17.79 22.20 50.07
C GLY A 267 18.34 23.13 49.00
N VAL A 268 18.09 22.80 47.73
CA VAL A 268 18.34 23.73 46.63
C VAL A 268 17.50 25.00 46.91
N PRO A 269 18.09 26.22 46.88
CA PRO A 269 17.35 27.44 47.23
C PRO A 269 16.08 27.57 46.38
N VAL A 270 14.97 28.05 46.94
CA VAL A 270 13.69 28.17 46.19
C VAL A 270 13.85 29.02 44.92
N GLN A 271 14.78 29.96 44.87
CA GLN A 271 15.12 30.72 43.66
C GLN A 271 15.90 29.90 42.62
N VAL A 272 16.69 28.92 43.04
CA VAL A 272 17.41 27.97 42.17
C VAL A 272 16.51 26.81 41.77
N VAL A 273 15.57 26.37 42.63
CA VAL A 273 14.49 25.45 42.24
C VAL A 273 13.53 26.14 41.29
N ALA A 274 13.08 27.37 41.57
CA ALA A 274 12.29 28.15 40.62
C ALA A 274 13.08 28.45 39.35
N GLY A 275 14.38 28.73 39.44
CA GLY A 275 15.28 28.89 38.29
C GLY A 275 15.41 27.62 37.46
N LEU A 276 15.59 26.45 38.08
CA LEU A 276 15.65 25.15 37.41
C LEU A 276 14.28 24.70 36.90
N CYS A 277 13.19 24.94 37.63
CA CYS A 277 11.83 24.68 37.17
C CYS A 277 11.47 25.60 36.00
N LEU A 278 11.90 26.87 36.01
CA LEU A 278 11.74 27.80 34.90
C LEU A 278 12.65 27.43 33.72
N LEU A 279 13.88 26.98 33.95
CA LEU A 279 14.77 26.48 32.90
C LEU A 279 14.21 25.18 32.29
N CYS A 280 13.69 24.26 33.12
CA CYS A 280 12.99 23.07 32.67
C CYS A 280 11.65 23.41 31.99
N PHE A 281 10.93 24.46 32.39
CA PHE A 281 9.74 24.94 31.66
C PHE A 281 10.09 25.57 30.31
N LEU A 282 11.20 26.33 30.24
CA LEU A 282 11.70 26.96 29.02
C LEU A 282 12.36 25.96 28.07
N ILE A 283 12.93 24.87 28.58
CA ILE A 283 13.50 23.76 27.79
C ILE A 283 12.42 22.72 27.42
N ALA A 284 11.37 22.55 28.24
CA ALA A 284 10.19 21.74 27.89
C ALA A 284 9.26 22.42 26.85
N TYR A 285 9.61 23.62 26.35
CA TYR A 285 8.87 24.32 25.29
C TYR A 285 9.56 24.24 23.92
N ILE A 286 10.14 23.09 23.61
CA ILE A 286 10.66 22.71 22.30
C ILE A 286 10.06 21.32 22.06
N HIS A 287 8.99 21.14 21.28
CA HIS A 287 8.74 21.74 19.96
C HIS A 287 7.23 21.94 19.64
N PRO A 288 6.71 23.19 19.60
CA PRO A 288 5.33 23.48 19.21
C PRO A 288 5.23 24.43 17.99
N ASP A 289 5.83 24.05 16.86
CA ASP A 289 5.62 24.72 15.57
C ASP A 289 5.32 23.67 14.50
N VAL A 290 4.03 23.45 14.23
CA VAL A 290 3.56 22.46 13.26
C VAL A 290 4.13 22.68 11.85
N GLN A 291 4.50 23.92 11.49
CA GLN A 291 5.14 24.22 10.20
C GLN A 291 6.60 23.75 10.17
N LYS A 292 7.33 23.83 11.29
CA LYS A 292 8.67 23.22 11.42
C LYS A 292 8.63 21.70 11.49
N PHE A 293 7.58 21.11 12.06
CA PHE A 293 7.41 19.65 12.08
C PHE A 293 6.99 19.08 10.72
N LYS A 294 6.31 19.88 9.87
CA LYS A 294 5.77 19.46 8.57
C LYS A 294 6.74 18.62 7.72
N PRO A 295 8.02 19.01 7.50
CA PRO A 295 8.94 18.19 6.70
C PRO A 295 9.22 16.82 7.31
N THR A 296 9.16 16.68 8.63
CA THR A 296 9.29 15.41 9.36
C THR A 296 8.03 14.57 9.20
N ALA A 297 6.85 15.14 9.44
CA ALA A 297 5.56 14.49 9.20
C ALA A 297 5.39 13.99 7.76
N LEU A 298 5.85 14.75 6.76
CA LEU A 298 5.85 14.31 5.36
C LEU A 298 6.83 13.16 5.08
N ARG A 299 7.95 13.06 5.81
CA ARG A 299 8.84 11.87 5.75
C ARG A 299 8.19 10.65 6.42
N MET A 300 7.50 10.85 7.54
CA MET A 300 6.75 9.81 8.24
C MET A 300 5.63 9.25 7.34
N GLY A 301 4.81 10.12 6.72
CA GLY A 301 3.78 9.71 5.75
C GLY A 301 4.36 8.98 4.55
N LYS A 302 5.46 9.50 3.98
CA LYS A 302 6.16 8.85 2.85
C LYS A 302 6.64 7.43 3.16
N ALA A 303 6.94 7.10 4.43
CA ALA A 303 7.31 5.75 4.84
C ALA A 303 6.17 4.72 4.70
N ALA A 304 4.91 5.17 4.57
CA ALA A 304 3.74 4.34 4.27
C ALA A 304 3.23 4.50 2.82
N ARG A 305 3.97 5.18 1.93
CA ARG A 305 3.49 5.49 0.57
C ARG A 305 3.27 4.27 -0.31
N HIS A 306 3.88 3.12 -0.01
CA HIS A 306 3.54 1.85 -0.68
C HIS A 306 2.05 1.50 -0.55
N ARG A 307 1.43 1.83 0.58
CA ARG A 307 0.00 1.60 0.84
C ARG A 307 -0.88 2.44 -0.08
N GLY A 308 -0.48 3.68 -0.33
CA GLY A 308 -1.24 4.68 -1.08
C GLY A 308 -0.42 5.35 -2.18
N PRO A 309 -0.14 4.65 -3.30
CA PRO A 309 0.78 5.13 -4.32
C PRO A 309 0.20 6.19 -5.26
N ASP A 310 -1.12 6.37 -5.30
CA ASP A 310 -1.81 7.14 -6.35
C ASP A 310 -1.74 8.66 -6.11
N TRP A 311 -1.85 9.10 -4.85
CA TRP A 311 -1.83 10.52 -4.48
C TRP A 311 -1.33 10.74 -3.04
N SER A 312 -0.77 11.91 -2.75
CA SER A 312 -0.32 12.30 -1.40
C SER A 312 -0.98 13.63 -1.01
N GLY A 313 -1.56 13.70 0.19
CA GLY A 313 -2.23 14.89 0.72
C GLY A 313 -1.75 15.26 2.12
N ASN A 314 -1.89 16.53 2.50
CA ASN A 314 -1.65 16.99 3.87
C ASN A 314 -2.53 18.20 4.20
N HIS A 315 -2.92 18.30 5.47
CA HIS A 315 -3.65 19.44 6.01
C HIS A 315 -3.05 19.84 7.35
N ILE A 316 -2.94 21.16 7.60
CA ILE A 316 -2.48 21.71 8.87
C ILE A 316 -3.53 22.71 9.35
N SER A 317 -3.97 22.55 10.60
CA SER A 317 -4.77 23.56 11.30
C SER A 317 -4.43 23.52 12.79
N ASN A 318 -4.41 24.70 13.42
CA ASN A 318 -3.96 24.88 14.80
C ASN A 318 -2.57 24.23 14.98
N ASN A 319 -2.41 23.32 15.94
CA ASN A 319 -1.17 22.56 16.16
C ASN A 319 -1.21 21.15 15.54
N THR A 320 -2.27 20.81 14.80
CA THR A 320 -2.49 19.47 14.24
C THR A 320 -2.05 19.42 12.77
N ILE A 321 -1.37 18.32 12.41
CA ILE A 321 -1.09 17.95 11.01
C ILE A 321 -1.67 16.58 10.69
N LEU A 322 -2.39 16.50 9.56
CA LEU A 322 -2.78 15.24 8.94
C LEU A 322 -1.97 15.06 7.65
N VAL A 323 -1.46 13.85 7.42
CA VAL A 323 -0.80 13.44 6.17
C VAL A 323 -1.46 12.15 5.71
N HIS A 324 -1.75 12.06 4.41
CA HIS A 324 -2.43 10.92 3.80
C HIS A 324 -1.71 10.50 2.52
N GLU A 325 -1.58 9.20 2.31
CA GLU A 325 -1.12 8.57 1.08
C GLU A 325 -2.28 7.69 0.58
N ARG A 326 -2.79 7.95 -0.63
CA ARG A 326 -4.07 7.42 -1.11
C ARG A 326 -3.87 6.30 -2.13
N LEU A 327 -4.57 5.19 -1.91
CA LEU A 327 -4.96 4.23 -2.94
C LEU A 327 -6.41 4.53 -3.30
N SER A 328 -6.68 4.97 -4.53
CA SER A 328 -8.03 5.38 -4.95
C SER A 328 -8.83 4.17 -5.41
N ILE A 329 -9.88 3.81 -4.65
CA ILE A 329 -10.78 2.66 -4.89
C ILE A 329 -12.23 3.09 -5.07
N VAL A 330 -12.74 3.98 -4.22
CA VAL A 330 -14.08 4.61 -4.30
C VAL A 330 -13.94 6.14 -4.31
N GLY A 331 -14.81 6.82 -5.05
CA GLY A 331 -14.73 8.24 -5.37
C GLY A 331 -13.40 8.61 -5.99
N ILE A 332 -12.99 7.96 -7.08
CA ILE A 332 -11.63 8.07 -7.64
C ILE A 332 -11.21 9.54 -7.80
N ASP A 333 -12.05 10.34 -8.47
CA ASP A 333 -11.72 11.73 -8.84
C ASP A 333 -11.96 12.75 -7.72
N THR A 334 -12.90 12.49 -6.80
CA THR A 334 -13.34 13.46 -5.78
C THR A 334 -12.87 13.15 -4.35
N GLY A 335 -12.60 11.88 -4.02
CA GLY A 335 -12.30 11.40 -2.67
C GLY A 335 -10.88 11.67 -2.15
N ALA A 336 -10.22 12.74 -2.60
CA ALA A 336 -8.88 13.11 -2.13
C ALA A 336 -8.91 13.43 -0.63
N GLN A 337 -7.84 13.07 0.10
CA GLN A 337 -7.76 13.22 1.55
C GLN A 337 -6.50 14.01 1.97
N PRO A 338 -6.49 14.71 3.14
CA PRO A 338 -7.56 14.80 4.13
C PRO A 338 -8.85 15.46 3.60
N ILE A 339 -10.00 14.84 3.88
CA ILE A 339 -11.34 15.31 3.51
C ILE A 339 -11.69 16.48 4.44
N LEU A 340 -12.20 17.58 3.88
CA LEU A 340 -12.62 18.76 4.65
C LEU A 340 -14.14 18.95 4.53
N ASN A 341 -14.80 19.23 5.66
CA ASN A 341 -16.22 19.62 5.67
C ASN A 341 -16.43 20.99 4.97
N GLU A 342 -17.68 21.49 4.88
CA GLU A 342 -18.01 22.69 4.09
C GLU A 342 -17.10 23.89 4.39
N ASP A 343 -17.03 24.29 5.67
CA ASP A 343 -16.27 25.45 6.16
C ASP A 343 -14.80 25.16 6.50
N GLY A 344 -14.32 23.93 6.26
CA GLY A 344 -12.97 23.49 6.58
C GLY A 344 -12.64 23.51 8.08
N SER A 345 -13.65 23.44 8.95
CA SER A 345 -13.46 23.31 10.40
C SER A 345 -13.23 21.88 10.86
N ILE A 346 -13.62 20.88 10.06
CA ILE A 346 -13.32 19.47 10.31
C ILE A 346 -12.43 18.94 9.18
N ALA A 347 -11.35 18.26 9.55
CA ALA A 347 -10.45 17.55 8.64
C ALA A 347 -10.37 16.08 9.02
N LEU A 348 -10.48 15.18 8.04
CA LEU A 348 -10.53 13.73 8.23
C LEU A 348 -9.53 13.01 7.32
N ALA A 349 -8.75 12.08 7.87
CA ALA A 349 -7.89 11.17 7.12
C ALA A 349 -8.22 9.71 7.48
N VAL A 350 -8.45 8.86 6.47
CA VAL A 350 -8.95 7.48 6.61
C VAL A 350 -8.14 6.51 5.76
N ASN A 351 -7.77 5.38 6.36
CA ASN A 351 -7.31 4.16 5.69
C ASN A 351 -8.38 3.10 5.95
N GLY A 352 -9.26 2.85 4.97
CA GLY A 352 -10.42 1.98 5.15
C GLY A 352 -11.53 2.19 4.13
N GLU A 353 -12.61 1.45 4.36
CA GLU A 353 -13.82 1.35 3.52
C GLU A 353 -15.06 1.23 4.41
N ILE A 354 -16.06 2.09 4.20
CA ILE A 354 -17.34 2.15 4.92
C ILE A 354 -18.45 1.57 4.04
N TYR A 355 -18.67 0.26 4.11
CA TYR A 355 -19.56 -0.48 3.21
C TYR A 355 -21.03 -0.06 3.28
N ASN A 356 -21.48 0.53 4.39
CA ASN A 356 -22.83 1.06 4.55
C ASN A 356 -22.99 2.56 4.24
N HIS A 357 -22.02 3.22 3.59
CA HIS A 357 -22.04 4.67 3.38
C HIS A 357 -23.28 5.18 2.62
N LYS A 358 -23.75 4.49 1.55
CA LYS A 358 -24.97 4.88 0.82
C LYS A 358 -26.19 4.95 1.75
N VAL A 359 -26.35 3.95 2.61
CA VAL A 359 -27.43 3.87 3.59
C VAL A 359 -27.30 4.98 4.65
N LEU A 360 -26.09 5.20 5.17
CA LEU A 360 -25.82 6.26 6.14
C LEU A 360 -26.07 7.66 5.56
N ARG A 361 -25.69 7.92 4.30
CA ARG A 361 -25.93 9.19 3.58
C ARG A 361 -27.42 9.53 3.50
N LYS A 362 -28.30 8.54 3.32
CA LYS A 362 -29.77 8.71 3.35
C LYS A 362 -30.35 8.91 4.75
N GLN A 363 -29.68 8.40 5.80
CA GLN A 363 -30.20 8.33 7.17
C GLN A 363 -29.73 9.47 8.10
N LEU A 364 -28.96 10.44 7.60
CA LEU A 364 -28.52 11.59 8.39
C LEU A 364 -29.72 12.40 8.91
N ALA A 365 -29.69 12.80 10.18
CA ALA A 365 -30.78 13.59 10.77
C ALA A 365 -30.78 15.07 10.32
N LYS A 366 -29.67 15.51 9.70
CA LYS A 366 -29.52 16.83 9.08
C LYS A 366 -28.94 16.64 7.67
N PRO A 367 -29.41 17.38 6.66
CA PRO A 367 -28.76 17.41 5.36
C PRO A 367 -27.29 17.82 5.50
N TYR A 368 -26.39 17.09 4.84
CA TYR A 368 -24.96 17.39 4.79
C TYR A 368 -24.53 17.56 3.31
N PRO A 369 -23.87 18.67 2.94
CA PRO A 369 -23.43 18.91 1.57
C PRO A 369 -22.14 18.13 1.29
N PHE A 370 -22.29 16.86 0.92
CA PHE A 370 -21.18 15.99 0.52
C PHE A 370 -20.39 16.59 -0.65
N LYS A 371 -19.08 16.72 -0.47
CA LYS A 371 -18.16 17.22 -1.50
C LYS A 371 -17.59 16.11 -2.38
N THR A 372 -17.70 14.86 -1.94
CA THR A 372 -17.03 13.71 -2.56
C THR A 372 -17.96 12.50 -2.69
N HIS A 373 -17.61 11.63 -3.62
CA HIS A 373 -18.20 10.29 -3.74
C HIS A 373 -17.50 9.27 -2.84
N SER A 374 -16.53 9.70 -2.00
CA SER A 374 -15.86 8.81 -1.06
C SER A 374 -16.84 8.30 -0.01
N ASP A 375 -16.85 6.99 0.17
CA ASP A 375 -17.49 6.29 1.28
C ASP A 375 -17.09 6.88 2.66
N CYS A 376 -15.81 7.26 2.80
CA CYS A 376 -15.21 7.76 4.03
C CYS A 376 -15.77 9.11 4.50
N GLU A 377 -16.30 9.95 3.61
CA GLU A 377 -16.78 11.29 3.98
C GLU A 377 -17.94 11.24 4.99
N VAL A 378 -18.73 10.17 5.01
CA VAL A 378 -19.87 9.99 5.92
C VAL A 378 -19.50 10.01 7.41
N ILE A 379 -18.22 9.78 7.74
CA ILE A 379 -17.70 9.90 9.11
C ILE A 379 -17.83 11.34 9.64
N ILE A 380 -17.72 12.37 8.78
CA ILE A 380 -17.82 13.78 9.18
C ILE A 380 -19.22 14.12 9.74
N PRO A 381 -20.34 13.97 9.00
CA PRO A 381 -21.67 14.26 9.54
C PRO A 381 -22.06 13.32 10.70
N LEU A 382 -21.56 12.08 10.72
CA LEU A 382 -21.76 11.20 11.87
C LEU A 382 -21.05 11.72 13.12
N TYR A 383 -19.83 12.27 13.01
CA TYR A 383 -19.15 12.95 14.11
C TYR A 383 -19.90 14.22 14.54
N GLU A 384 -20.36 15.05 13.59
CA GLU A 384 -21.16 16.26 13.90
C GLU A 384 -22.48 15.93 14.61
N GLN A 385 -23.05 14.74 14.38
CA GLN A 385 -24.31 14.29 14.98
C GLN A 385 -24.13 13.50 16.30
N TYR A 386 -23.09 12.67 16.41
CA TYR A 386 -22.92 11.68 17.49
C TYR A 386 -21.60 11.78 18.27
N GLY A 387 -20.68 12.67 17.87
CA GLY A 387 -19.38 12.84 18.52
C GLY A 387 -18.58 11.54 18.58
N ILE A 388 -18.18 11.13 19.79
CA ILE A 388 -17.39 9.91 20.00
C ILE A 388 -18.15 8.60 19.73
N ASP A 389 -19.49 8.63 19.65
CA ASP A 389 -20.29 7.44 19.34
C ASP A 389 -20.50 7.23 17.83
N ALA A 390 -20.03 8.15 16.98
CA ALA A 390 -20.04 8.01 15.51
C ALA A 390 -19.54 6.64 14.98
N PRO A 391 -18.46 6.02 15.51
CA PRO A 391 -18.00 4.72 15.03
C PRO A 391 -19.00 3.57 15.18
N ARG A 392 -19.98 3.68 16.10
CA ARG A 392 -20.97 2.61 16.34
C ARG A 392 -21.86 2.34 15.12
N TYR A 393 -22.08 3.37 14.31
CA TYR A 393 -22.94 3.35 13.11
C TYR A 393 -22.22 2.81 11.86
N LEU A 394 -20.89 2.75 11.88
CA LEU A 394 -20.09 2.27 10.75
C LEU A 394 -20.18 0.74 10.63
N ASP A 395 -20.31 0.25 9.39
CA ASP A 395 -20.05 -1.13 8.99
C ASP A 395 -18.95 -1.11 7.91
N GLY A 396 -17.74 -1.51 8.30
CA GLY A 396 -16.54 -1.20 7.53
C GLY A 396 -15.27 -1.77 8.17
N MET A 397 -14.17 -1.62 7.43
CA MET A 397 -12.80 -1.78 7.96
C MET A 397 -12.14 -0.42 7.86
N PHE A 398 -11.55 0.10 8.94
CA PHE A 398 -11.09 1.48 8.98
C PHE A 398 -10.13 1.76 10.12
N SER A 399 -9.18 2.63 9.83
CA SER A 399 -8.49 3.45 10.81
C SER A 399 -8.57 4.89 10.33
N TRP A 400 -8.90 5.81 11.23
CA TRP A 400 -9.03 7.22 10.87
C TRP A 400 -8.58 8.17 11.98
N VAL A 401 -8.21 9.37 11.57
CA VAL A 401 -7.95 10.52 12.44
C VAL A 401 -8.79 11.69 11.95
N LEU A 402 -9.57 12.28 12.86
CA LEU A 402 -10.39 13.46 12.64
C LEU A 402 -9.89 14.59 13.53
N HIS A 403 -9.79 15.80 12.96
CA HIS A 403 -9.47 17.02 13.69
C HIS A 403 -10.62 18.03 13.56
N ASP A 404 -11.22 18.39 14.69
CA ASP A 404 -12.17 19.49 14.81
C ASP A 404 -11.43 20.74 15.29
N LYS A 405 -11.26 21.69 14.38
CA LYS A 405 -10.59 22.98 14.61
C LYS A 405 -11.31 23.87 15.61
N LYS A 406 -12.65 23.78 15.70
CA LYS A 406 -13.47 24.62 16.59
C LYS A 406 -13.33 24.18 18.05
N GLN A 407 -13.18 22.86 18.27
CA GLN A 407 -12.93 22.26 19.59
C GLN A 407 -11.43 22.12 19.91
N ASP A 408 -10.53 22.36 18.95
CA ASP A 408 -9.10 21.99 18.99
C ASP A 408 -8.90 20.52 19.40
N ARG A 409 -9.70 19.64 18.80
CA ARG A 409 -9.90 18.25 19.23
C ARG A 409 -9.47 17.28 18.16
N VAL A 410 -8.65 16.30 18.55
CA VAL A 410 -8.26 15.16 17.72
C VAL A 410 -8.96 13.91 18.22
N LEU A 411 -9.70 13.25 17.33
CA LEU A 411 -10.21 11.91 17.52
C LEU A 411 -9.44 10.94 16.62
N ALA A 412 -9.12 9.75 17.12
CA ALA A 412 -8.56 8.68 16.31
C ALA A 412 -9.29 7.37 16.61
N CYS A 413 -9.57 6.55 15.61
CA CYS A 413 -10.45 5.38 15.76
C CYS A 413 -9.97 4.20 14.90
N ARG A 414 -10.25 2.98 15.36
CA ARG A 414 -9.96 1.73 14.64
C ARG A 414 -11.18 0.81 14.61
N ASP A 415 -11.32 0.04 13.52
CA ASP A 415 -12.42 -0.89 13.29
C ASP A 415 -12.51 -2.01 14.35
N PRO A 416 -13.69 -2.66 14.50
CA PRO A 416 -13.95 -3.66 15.54
C PRO A 416 -12.96 -4.82 15.67
N CYS A 417 -12.35 -5.25 14.57
CA CYS A 417 -11.48 -6.43 14.52
C CYS A 417 -10.00 -6.10 14.25
N GLY A 418 -9.68 -4.82 14.04
CA GLY A 418 -8.33 -4.36 13.70
C GLY A 418 -7.88 -4.84 12.33
N VAL A 419 -8.82 -4.95 11.37
CA VAL A 419 -8.56 -5.34 9.98
C VAL A 419 -7.55 -4.41 9.33
N THR A 420 -7.68 -3.11 9.60
CA THR A 420 -6.65 -2.11 9.25
C THR A 420 -5.57 -2.06 10.32
N SER A 421 -4.29 -1.94 9.94
CA SER A 421 -3.21 -1.71 10.91
C SER A 421 -3.19 -0.25 11.36
N PHE A 422 -3.03 -0.01 12.67
CA PHE A 422 -3.04 1.33 13.25
C PHE A 422 -2.29 1.36 14.60
N TYR A 423 -1.52 2.41 14.81
CA TYR A 423 -0.59 2.60 15.94
C TYR A 423 -0.74 3.99 16.55
N MET A 424 -0.46 4.08 17.85
CA MET A 424 -0.41 5.32 18.62
C MET A 424 1.01 5.52 19.15
N GLY A 425 1.56 6.73 19.02
CA GLY A 425 2.90 7.08 19.46
C GLY A 425 2.93 8.28 20.40
N ARG A 426 3.90 8.28 21.32
CA ARG A 426 4.28 9.38 22.22
C ARG A 426 5.78 9.60 22.16
N SER A 427 6.23 10.78 22.58
CA SER A 427 7.64 11.17 22.61
C SER A 427 7.95 11.94 23.87
N SER A 428 9.01 11.57 24.60
CA SER A 428 9.52 12.37 25.72
C SER A 428 10.18 13.69 25.27
N GLU A 429 10.63 13.78 24.01
CA GLU A 429 11.17 15.02 23.43
C GLU A 429 10.07 16.06 23.17
N THR A 430 8.84 15.64 22.92
CA THR A 430 7.68 16.53 22.72
C THR A 430 6.51 16.14 23.63
N PRO A 431 6.59 16.41 24.95
CA PRO A 431 5.53 16.07 25.90
C PRO A 431 4.19 16.67 25.50
N GLY A 432 3.12 15.86 25.57
CA GLY A 432 1.76 16.26 25.17
C GLY A 432 1.44 16.06 23.68
N ALA A 433 2.44 15.85 22.81
CA ALA A 433 2.17 15.41 21.45
C ALA A 433 1.55 14.00 21.43
N VAL A 434 0.72 13.75 20.42
CA VAL A 434 0.16 12.42 20.13
C VAL A 434 0.31 12.15 18.65
N TYR A 435 0.79 10.97 18.31
CA TYR A 435 1.05 10.55 16.93
C TYR A 435 0.19 9.34 16.58
N PHE A 436 -0.30 9.30 15.36
CA PHE A 436 -1.07 8.17 14.82
C PHE A 436 -0.56 7.82 13.43
N ALA A 437 -0.43 6.53 13.14
CA ALA A 437 -0.05 6.05 11.82
C ALA A 437 -0.59 4.65 11.56
N SER A 438 -0.73 4.26 10.29
CA SER A 438 -1.12 2.89 9.93
C SER A 438 -0.01 1.86 10.17
N GLU A 439 1.25 2.30 10.29
CA GLU A 439 2.43 1.45 10.37
C GLU A 439 3.45 2.04 11.35
N LEU A 440 4.08 1.18 12.17
CA LEU A 440 5.05 1.54 13.22
C LEU A 440 6.30 2.25 12.66
N LYS A 441 6.71 1.92 11.42
CA LYS A 441 7.83 2.57 10.72
C LYS A 441 7.62 4.06 10.44
N CYS A 442 6.39 4.55 10.52
CA CYS A 442 6.10 5.99 10.49
C CYS A 442 6.37 6.69 11.83
N LEU A 443 6.48 5.96 12.94
CA LEU A 443 6.48 6.52 14.30
C LEU A 443 7.83 6.41 15.03
N PHE A 444 8.54 5.28 14.94
CA PHE A 444 9.81 5.07 15.68
C PHE A 444 10.91 6.12 15.43
N PRO A 445 10.96 6.87 14.29
CA PRO A 445 11.93 7.95 14.13
C PRO A 445 11.69 9.19 15.02
N VAL A 446 10.55 9.29 15.71
CA VAL A 446 10.18 10.45 16.57
C VAL A 446 9.49 10.06 17.89
N CYS A 447 8.98 8.84 18.01
CA CYS A 447 8.31 8.32 19.21
C CYS A 447 9.20 7.32 19.93
N ASP A 448 9.33 7.46 21.26
CA ASP A 448 10.03 6.51 22.15
C ASP A 448 9.07 5.52 22.83
N ASN A 449 7.77 5.78 22.76
CA ASN A 449 6.71 4.88 23.18
C ASN A 449 5.71 4.73 22.03
N ILE A 450 5.52 3.49 21.56
CA ILE A 450 4.56 3.16 20.50
C ILE A 450 3.74 1.96 20.95
N THR A 451 2.43 2.04 20.77
CA THR A 451 1.49 0.96 21.03
C THR A 451 0.65 0.67 19.79
N LEU A 452 0.21 -0.58 19.64
CA LEU A 452 -0.88 -0.90 18.71
C LEU A 452 -2.16 -0.26 19.21
N PHE A 453 -2.89 0.42 18.32
CA PHE A 453 -4.16 1.03 18.66
C PHE A 453 -5.23 -0.06 18.78
N GLU A 454 -5.84 -0.22 19.96
CA GLU A 454 -6.75 -1.35 20.26
C GLU A 454 -7.99 -1.40 19.33
N PRO A 455 -8.36 -2.56 18.75
CA PRO A 455 -9.56 -2.69 17.91
C PRO A 455 -10.87 -2.33 18.61
N GLY A 456 -11.79 -1.72 17.86
CA GLY A 456 -13.11 -1.32 18.35
C GLY A 456 -13.07 -0.19 19.38
N THR A 457 -12.01 0.62 19.37
CA THR A 457 -11.83 1.77 20.27
C THR A 457 -11.68 3.10 19.54
N ILE A 458 -11.89 4.19 20.28
CA ILE A 458 -11.70 5.57 19.87
C ILE A 458 -10.89 6.32 20.93
N TYR A 459 -9.92 7.12 20.49
CA TYR A 459 -9.15 8.06 21.29
C TYR A 459 -9.77 9.46 21.22
N ASP A 460 -9.73 10.19 22.32
CA ASP A 460 -10.19 11.58 22.40
C ASP A 460 -9.17 12.49 23.10
N SER A 461 -8.62 13.47 22.38
CA SER A 461 -7.63 14.40 22.91
C SER A 461 -8.14 15.32 24.03
N LEU A 462 -9.46 15.51 24.17
CA LEU A 462 -10.01 16.28 25.30
C LEU A 462 -9.88 15.55 26.64
N THR A 463 -9.78 14.22 26.61
CA THR A 463 -9.70 13.37 27.82
C THR A 463 -8.40 12.59 27.92
N ASP A 464 -7.59 12.59 26.86
CA ASP A 464 -6.39 11.79 26.64
C ASP A 464 -6.61 10.27 26.84
N LYS A 465 -7.82 9.79 26.54
CA LYS A 465 -8.24 8.40 26.77
C LYS A 465 -8.62 7.67 25.49
N VAL A 466 -8.34 6.37 25.50
CA VAL A 466 -8.87 5.39 24.54
C VAL A 466 -10.07 4.69 25.19
N THR A 467 -11.22 4.68 24.52
CA THR A 467 -12.48 4.08 25.00
C THR A 467 -13.06 3.13 23.97
N ARG A 468 -13.71 2.04 24.42
CA ARG A 468 -14.34 1.06 23.52
C ARG A 468 -15.73 1.56 23.08
N TYR A 469 -16.02 1.42 21.79
CA TYR A 469 -17.34 1.73 21.20
C TYR A 469 -18.06 0.49 20.67
N ASN A 470 -17.36 -0.64 20.52
CA ASN A 470 -17.92 -1.89 20.04
C ASN A 470 -17.73 -3.01 21.07
N ASP A 471 -18.82 -3.33 21.76
CA ASP A 471 -18.88 -4.19 22.94
C ASP A 471 -19.82 -5.40 22.73
N PRO A 472 -19.60 -6.25 21.70
CA PRO A 472 -20.47 -7.40 21.46
C PRO A 472 -20.34 -8.41 22.60
N LYS A 473 -21.47 -8.95 23.06
CA LYS A 473 -21.55 -9.77 24.28
C LYS A 473 -20.54 -10.93 24.30
N TRP A 474 -20.38 -11.64 23.18
CA TRP A 474 -19.44 -12.76 23.04
C TRP A 474 -17.97 -12.34 23.22
N LEU A 475 -17.60 -11.07 22.98
CA LEU A 475 -16.24 -10.56 23.15
C LEU A 475 -16.00 -10.09 24.60
N MET A 476 -17.01 -9.46 25.21
CA MET A 476 -16.92 -8.87 26.54
C MET A 476 -17.14 -9.89 27.67
N GLU A 477 -17.95 -10.92 27.40
CA GLU A 477 -18.28 -12.01 28.31
C GLU A 477 -17.90 -13.37 27.67
N PRO A 478 -16.61 -13.67 27.39
CA PRO A 478 -16.21 -14.91 26.70
C PRO A 478 -16.58 -16.20 27.45
N SER A 479 -16.81 -16.11 28.75
CA SER A 479 -17.30 -17.21 29.59
C SER A 479 -18.82 -17.44 29.49
N ASN A 480 -19.56 -16.54 28.82
CA ASN A 480 -21.00 -16.63 28.60
C ASN A 480 -21.28 -17.42 27.31
N ILE A 481 -21.29 -18.74 27.43
CA ILE A 481 -21.31 -19.66 26.30
C ILE A 481 -22.65 -19.61 25.56
N PRO A 482 -22.67 -19.30 24.25
CA PRO A 482 -23.91 -19.27 23.48
C PRO A 482 -24.60 -20.63 23.40
N THR A 483 -25.92 -20.59 23.22
CA THR A 483 -26.80 -21.77 23.09
C THR A 483 -27.76 -21.69 21.91
N THR A 484 -27.57 -20.73 21.00
CA THR A 484 -28.42 -20.57 19.82
C THR A 484 -28.14 -21.69 18.81
N PRO A 485 -29.13 -22.51 18.41
CA PRO A 485 -28.92 -23.53 17.39
C PRO A 485 -28.45 -22.92 16.06
N VAL A 486 -27.67 -23.67 15.29
CA VAL A 486 -27.25 -23.23 13.95
C VAL A 486 -28.44 -23.08 12.98
N ASP A 487 -28.58 -21.90 12.38
CA ASP A 487 -29.38 -21.68 11.18
C ASP A 487 -28.45 -21.58 9.96
N TYR A 488 -28.43 -22.65 9.15
CA TYR A 488 -27.61 -22.75 7.95
C TYR A 488 -27.97 -21.70 6.88
N LYS A 489 -29.26 -21.34 6.75
CA LYS A 489 -29.71 -20.36 5.75
C LYS A 489 -29.36 -18.93 6.17
N LEU A 490 -29.49 -18.62 7.46
CA LEU A 490 -29.03 -17.34 8.02
C LEU A 490 -27.51 -17.19 7.91
N LEU A 491 -26.74 -18.25 8.22
CA LEU A 491 -25.28 -18.26 8.09
C LEU A 491 -24.84 -18.06 6.63
N ARG A 492 -25.46 -18.78 5.67
CA ARG A 492 -25.24 -18.58 4.22
C ARG A 492 -25.55 -17.14 3.81
N THR A 493 -26.76 -16.66 4.12
CA THR A 493 -27.28 -15.36 3.66
C THR A 493 -26.46 -14.18 4.22
N THR A 494 -26.07 -14.23 5.49
CA THR A 494 -25.22 -13.18 6.08
C THR A 494 -23.81 -13.18 5.52
N PHE A 495 -23.23 -14.36 5.23
CA PHE A 495 -21.96 -14.43 4.51
C PHE A 495 -22.07 -13.88 3.09
N GLU A 496 -23.15 -14.17 2.36
CA GLU A 496 -23.35 -13.61 1.03
C GLU A 496 -23.41 -12.07 1.06
N ARG A 497 -24.19 -11.51 1.98
CA ARG A 497 -24.26 -10.07 2.20
C ARG A 497 -22.89 -9.47 2.53
N ALA A 498 -22.10 -10.15 3.38
CA ALA A 498 -20.75 -9.73 3.72
C ALA A 498 -19.81 -9.65 2.50
N VAL A 499 -19.91 -10.60 1.56
CA VAL A 499 -19.16 -10.58 0.29
C VAL A 499 -19.67 -9.46 -0.62
N ARG A 500 -20.99 -9.35 -0.84
CA ARG A 500 -21.61 -8.30 -1.69
C ARG A 500 -21.21 -6.89 -1.23
N LYS A 501 -21.29 -6.61 0.08
CA LYS A 501 -20.83 -5.35 0.71
C LYS A 501 -19.39 -5.00 0.32
N ARG A 502 -18.50 -5.99 0.29
CA ARG A 502 -17.07 -5.81 0.01
C ARG A 502 -16.71 -5.75 -1.47
N MET A 503 -17.65 -5.95 -2.38
CA MET A 503 -17.43 -5.76 -3.83
C MET A 503 -17.62 -4.29 -4.28
N MET A 504 -17.92 -3.37 -3.35
CA MET A 504 -17.97 -1.92 -3.56
C MET A 504 -16.62 -1.35 -4.05
N ALA A 505 -16.45 -1.12 -5.34
CA ALA A 505 -15.24 -0.50 -5.89
C ALA A 505 -15.52 0.14 -7.26
N GLU A 506 -14.80 1.21 -7.60
CA GLU A 506 -14.80 1.84 -8.93
C GLU A 506 -13.61 1.37 -9.79
N VAL A 507 -12.75 0.50 -9.24
CA VAL A 507 -11.48 0.05 -9.84
C VAL A 507 -11.44 -1.47 -10.05
N PRO A 508 -10.54 -1.99 -10.93
CA PRO A 508 -10.35 -3.42 -11.10
C PRO A 508 -9.98 -4.14 -9.79
N TYR A 509 -10.77 -5.17 -9.46
CA TYR A 509 -10.58 -6.04 -8.31
C TYR A 509 -10.55 -7.53 -8.71
N GLY A 510 -10.26 -8.39 -7.73
CA GLY A 510 -10.38 -9.84 -7.89
C GLY A 510 -10.47 -10.57 -6.55
N VAL A 511 -10.15 -11.86 -6.55
CA VAL A 511 -10.21 -12.72 -5.35
C VAL A 511 -8.92 -13.49 -5.16
N LEU A 512 -8.45 -13.60 -3.91
CA LEU A 512 -7.43 -14.57 -3.55
C LEU A 512 -8.08 -15.96 -3.48
N LEU A 513 -7.49 -16.96 -4.13
CA LEU A 513 -8.05 -18.29 -4.27
C LEU A 513 -6.97 -19.35 -4.01
N SER A 514 -7.02 -20.00 -2.84
CA SER A 514 -6.12 -21.12 -2.50
C SER A 514 -6.72 -22.50 -2.79
N GLY A 515 -8.00 -22.57 -3.16
CA GLY A 515 -8.72 -23.85 -3.25
C GLY A 515 -8.96 -24.52 -1.89
N GLY A 516 -8.69 -23.84 -0.77
CA GLY A 516 -9.26 -24.15 0.53
C GLY A 516 -10.71 -23.65 0.61
N LEU A 517 -11.50 -24.16 1.56
CA LEU A 517 -12.93 -23.85 1.72
C LEU A 517 -13.22 -22.34 1.64
N ASP A 518 -12.48 -21.54 2.40
CA ASP A 518 -12.85 -20.18 2.78
C ASP A 518 -12.69 -19.21 1.60
N SER A 519 -11.50 -19.23 0.98
CA SER A 519 -11.21 -18.46 -0.23
C SER A 519 -12.08 -18.89 -1.41
N SER A 520 -12.43 -20.17 -1.48
CA SER A 520 -13.31 -20.72 -2.52
C SER A 520 -14.76 -20.26 -2.36
N LEU A 521 -15.29 -20.20 -1.13
CA LEU A 521 -16.63 -19.67 -0.86
C LEU A 521 -16.72 -18.16 -1.15
N VAL A 522 -15.69 -17.37 -0.77
CA VAL A 522 -15.59 -15.95 -1.15
C VAL A 522 -15.61 -15.80 -2.67
N ALA A 523 -14.78 -16.57 -3.40
CA ALA A 523 -14.74 -16.55 -4.86
C ALA A 523 -16.07 -16.95 -5.50
N SER A 524 -16.75 -17.97 -4.95
CA SER A 524 -18.04 -18.45 -5.46
C SER A 524 -19.14 -17.39 -5.35
N VAL A 525 -19.28 -16.75 -4.20
CA VAL A 525 -20.27 -15.68 -4.00
C VAL A 525 -19.94 -14.47 -4.86
N ALA A 526 -18.67 -14.05 -4.91
CA ALA A 526 -18.26 -12.92 -5.74
C ALA A 526 -18.51 -13.17 -7.24
N GLN A 527 -18.29 -14.40 -7.72
CA GLN A 527 -18.59 -14.79 -9.10
C GLN A 527 -20.10 -14.81 -9.38
N ARG A 528 -20.93 -15.33 -8.47
CA ARG A 528 -22.39 -15.30 -8.61
C ARG A 528 -22.92 -13.87 -8.71
N GLU A 529 -22.39 -12.98 -7.88
CA GLU A 529 -22.76 -11.56 -7.90
C GLU A 529 -22.27 -10.86 -9.18
N THR A 530 -21.07 -11.20 -9.67
CA THR A 530 -20.55 -10.72 -10.97
C THR A 530 -21.47 -11.14 -12.12
N LEU A 531 -21.90 -12.41 -12.15
CA LEU A 531 -22.84 -12.93 -13.16
C LEU A 531 -24.23 -12.27 -13.05
N ARG A 532 -24.70 -11.94 -11.83
CA ARG A 532 -25.93 -11.16 -11.61
C ARG A 532 -25.84 -9.79 -12.27
N LEU A 533 -24.76 -9.05 -12.00
CA LEU A 533 -24.52 -7.72 -12.56
C LEU A 533 -24.44 -7.75 -14.09
N GLN A 534 -23.73 -8.72 -14.66
CA GLN A 534 -23.67 -8.92 -16.12
C GLN A 534 -25.07 -9.13 -16.73
N LYS A 535 -25.91 -9.97 -16.11
CA LYS A 535 -27.26 -10.26 -16.58
C LYS A 535 -28.18 -9.03 -16.50
N GLU A 536 -28.11 -8.27 -15.41
CA GLU A 536 -28.87 -7.03 -15.24
C GLU A 536 -28.44 -5.97 -16.26
N HIS A 537 -27.14 -5.78 -16.47
CA HIS A 537 -26.61 -4.85 -17.46
C HIS A 537 -27.01 -5.21 -18.90
N ALA A 538 -26.92 -6.50 -19.28
CA ALA A 538 -27.39 -6.98 -20.58
C ALA A 538 -28.91 -6.79 -20.76
N SER A 539 -29.69 -6.90 -19.69
CA SER A 539 -31.14 -6.70 -19.70
C SER A 539 -31.49 -5.21 -19.83
N GLN A 540 -30.72 -4.30 -19.21
CA GLN A 540 -30.86 -2.85 -19.37
C GLN A 540 -30.53 -2.41 -20.80
N MET A 541 -29.42 -2.89 -21.37
CA MET A 541 -29.03 -2.58 -22.76
C MET A 541 -30.08 -3.06 -23.78
N ASN A 542 -30.70 -4.21 -23.56
CA ASN A 542 -31.82 -4.68 -24.39
C ASN A 542 -33.15 -3.95 -24.11
N GLY A 543 -33.30 -3.36 -22.92
CA GLY A 543 -34.52 -2.69 -22.46
C GLY A 543 -34.61 -1.19 -22.77
N GLN A 544 -33.48 -0.51 -23.03
CA GLN A 544 -33.38 0.94 -23.26
C GLN A 544 -34.06 1.47 -24.56
N SER A 545 -35.00 0.73 -25.14
CA SER A 545 -35.86 1.19 -26.23
C SER A 545 -37.03 2.10 -25.78
N ASN A 546 -37.33 2.18 -24.47
CA ASN A 546 -38.42 3.01 -23.94
C ASN A 546 -38.13 3.59 -22.54
N GLY A 547 -37.99 4.91 -22.45
CA GLY A 547 -38.17 5.68 -21.21
C GLY A 547 -36.89 6.27 -20.59
N THR A 548 -36.73 7.58 -20.71
CA THR A 548 -35.72 8.36 -19.97
C THR A 548 -36.24 8.79 -18.60
N SER A 549 -35.70 8.22 -17.53
CA SER A 549 -35.74 8.81 -16.19
C SER A 549 -34.29 9.04 -15.72
N THR A 550 -33.92 10.31 -15.51
CA THR A 550 -32.59 10.66 -15.01
C THR A 550 -32.45 10.20 -13.54
N PRO A 551 -31.47 9.35 -13.19
CA PRO A 551 -31.21 8.98 -11.81
C PRO A 551 -30.81 10.21 -10.99
N SER A 552 -31.07 10.21 -9.67
CA SER A 552 -30.56 11.27 -8.80
C SER A 552 -29.04 11.12 -8.61
N GLU A 553 -28.34 12.19 -8.23
CA GLU A 553 -26.89 12.10 -7.94
C GLU A 553 -26.57 11.11 -6.79
N GLN A 554 -27.52 10.87 -5.89
CA GLN A 554 -27.38 9.86 -4.82
C GLN A 554 -27.50 8.41 -5.34
N ASP A 555 -28.09 8.21 -6.51
CA ASP A 555 -28.22 6.91 -7.21
C ASP A 555 -26.99 6.59 -8.08
N GLN A 556 -25.86 7.29 -7.90
CA GLN A 556 -24.61 7.07 -8.67
C GLN A 556 -23.40 6.71 -7.80
N LEU A 557 -23.60 6.45 -6.51
CA LEU A 557 -22.53 6.11 -5.57
C LEU A 557 -22.25 4.60 -5.58
N ALA A 558 -21.00 4.17 -5.80
CA ALA A 558 -20.64 2.75 -5.70
C ALA A 558 -20.96 2.19 -4.29
N GLY A 559 -21.69 1.07 -4.21
CA GLY A 559 -21.97 0.40 -2.93
C GLY A 559 -23.29 -0.37 -2.88
N ILE A 560 -23.72 -0.72 -1.66
CA ILE A 560 -24.98 -1.42 -1.40
C ILE A 560 -26.11 -0.47 -0.95
N ASP A 561 -27.34 -0.80 -1.32
CA ASP A 561 -28.57 -0.19 -0.78
C ASP A 561 -29.06 -0.90 0.50
N GLU A 562 -30.22 -0.46 1.02
CA GLU A 562 -30.89 -1.05 2.18
C GLU A 562 -31.24 -2.55 2.01
N ASP A 563 -31.38 -3.03 0.77
CA ASP A 563 -31.70 -4.42 0.40
C ASP A 563 -30.44 -5.26 0.10
N TYR A 564 -29.24 -4.72 0.35
CA TYR A 564 -27.94 -5.33 0.03
C TYR A 564 -27.71 -5.56 -1.47
N ARG A 565 -28.40 -4.84 -2.35
CA ARG A 565 -28.14 -4.88 -3.80
C ARG A 565 -26.92 -4.01 -4.10
N LEU A 566 -25.88 -4.64 -4.64
CA LEU A 566 -24.71 -3.91 -5.14
C LEU A 566 -25.07 -3.15 -6.41
N THR A 567 -24.78 -1.86 -6.42
CA THR A 567 -25.13 -0.88 -7.45
C THR A 567 -23.94 0.04 -7.75
N ASP A 568 -23.92 0.63 -8.94
CA ASP A 568 -22.97 1.66 -9.39
C ASP A 568 -21.49 1.24 -9.31
N VAL A 569 -21.23 -0.04 -9.54
CA VAL A 569 -19.88 -0.63 -9.66
C VAL A 569 -19.59 -1.05 -11.11
N PRO A 570 -18.32 -1.08 -11.56
CA PRO A 570 -17.96 -1.57 -12.88
C PRO A 570 -18.38 -3.03 -13.09
N VAL A 571 -19.11 -3.28 -14.17
CA VAL A 571 -19.51 -4.64 -14.58
C VAL A 571 -18.30 -5.34 -15.19
N LEU A 572 -17.63 -6.17 -14.40
CA LEU A 572 -16.47 -6.96 -14.86
C LEU A 572 -16.91 -7.95 -15.94
N SER A 573 -16.18 -8.05 -17.05
CA SER A 573 -16.39 -9.10 -18.08
C SER A 573 -16.06 -10.50 -17.55
N GLN A 574 -15.09 -10.61 -16.65
CA GLN A 574 -14.75 -11.84 -15.93
C GLN A 574 -14.05 -11.50 -14.62
N LEU A 575 -14.44 -12.16 -13.52
CA LEU A 575 -13.76 -12.01 -12.23
C LEU A 575 -12.36 -12.63 -12.28
N ASN A 576 -11.34 -11.88 -11.84
CA ASN A 576 -9.97 -12.41 -11.73
C ASN A 576 -9.80 -13.17 -10.40
N SER A 577 -9.17 -14.35 -10.45
CA SER A 577 -8.80 -15.12 -9.26
C SER A 577 -7.30 -15.41 -9.23
N PHE A 578 -6.69 -15.35 -8.04
CA PHE A 578 -5.24 -15.31 -7.88
C PHE A 578 -4.75 -16.38 -6.90
N SER A 579 -3.75 -17.17 -7.29
CA SER A 579 -3.05 -18.11 -6.41
C SER A 579 -1.54 -17.95 -6.51
N ILE A 580 -0.82 -18.39 -5.48
CA ILE A 580 0.64 -18.53 -5.50
C ILE A 580 1.07 -19.82 -4.80
N GLY A 581 2.17 -20.41 -5.26
CA GLY A 581 2.84 -21.51 -4.59
C GLY A 581 4.22 -21.79 -5.18
N LEU A 582 4.94 -22.73 -4.59
CA LEU A 582 6.03 -23.42 -5.27
C LEU A 582 5.46 -24.22 -6.46
N PRO A 583 6.31 -24.65 -7.43
CA PRO A 583 5.89 -25.59 -8.46
C PRO A 583 5.17 -26.81 -7.85
N ASP A 584 4.08 -27.24 -8.50
CA ASP A 584 3.25 -28.38 -8.09
C ASP A 584 2.53 -28.30 -6.73
N ALA A 585 2.51 -27.13 -6.08
CA ALA A 585 1.85 -26.90 -4.79
C ALA A 585 0.40 -27.43 -4.72
N PRO A 586 0.00 -28.09 -3.59
CA PRO A 586 -1.37 -28.60 -3.41
C PRO A 586 -2.46 -27.55 -3.61
N ASP A 587 -2.26 -26.33 -3.10
CA ASP A 587 -3.25 -25.26 -3.22
C ASP A 587 -3.35 -24.71 -4.65
N SER A 588 -2.27 -24.65 -5.43
CA SER A 588 -2.34 -24.30 -6.86
C SER A 588 -3.22 -25.30 -7.64
N LYS A 589 -3.15 -26.59 -7.30
CA LYS A 589 -3.97 -27.64 -7.95
C LYS A 589 -5.45 -27.53 -7.57
N ALA A 590 -5.75 -27.21 -6.31
CA ALA A 590 -7.12 -27.02 -5.83
C ALA A 590 -7.73 -25.69 -6.32
N ALA A 591 -6.96 -24.59 -6.31
CA ALA A 591 -7.36 -23.29 -6.83
C ALA A 591 -7.76 -23.39 -8.31
N LEU A 592 -6.97 -24.09 -9.12
CA LEU A 592 -7.27 -24.32 -10.54
C LEU A 592 -8.57 -25.12 -10.75
N LYS A 593 -8.89 -26.09 -9.88
CA LYS A 593 -10.18 -26.82 -9.91
C LYS A 593 -11.36 -25.89 -9.63
N VAL A 594 -11.28 -25.08 -8.57
CA VAL A 594 -12.33 -24.11 -8.21
C VAL A 594 -12.49 -23.04 -9.28
N ALA A 595 -11.40 -22.51 -9.81
CA ALA A 595 -11.41 -21.53 -10.88
C ALA A 595 -12.13 -22.03 -12.14
N ARG A 596 -11.89 -23.28 -12.54
CA ARG A 596 -12.57 -23.94 -13.68
C ARG A 596 -14.06 -24.13 -13.41
N PHE A 597 -14.44 -24.55 -12.20
CA PHE A 597 -15.84 -24.70 -11.80
C PHE A 597 -16.60 -23.37 -11.81
N LEU A 598 -15.98 -22.30 -11.30
CA LEU A 598 -16.58 -20.97 -11.23
C LEU A 598 -16.52 -20.17 -12.55
N GLY A 599 -15.64 -20.54 -13.48
CA GLY A 599 -15.41 -19.78 -14.72
C GLY A 599 -14.64 -18.46 -14.53
N THR A 600 -13.85 -18.34 -13.47
CA THR A 600 -13.02 -17.13 -13.20
C THR A 600 -11.78 -17.06 -14.10
N LYS A 601 -11.30 -15.85 -14.38
CA LYS A 601 -10.00 -15.63 -15.05
C LYS A 601 -8.88 -15.90 -14.04
N HIS A 602 -8.33 -17.11 -14.06
CA HIS A 602 -7.42 -17.56 -13.02
C HIS A 602 -5.94 -17.35 -13.38
N HIS A 603 -5.21 -16.77 -12.44
CA HIS A 603 -3.78 -16.48 -12.53
C HIS A 603 -3.07 -17.26 -11.43
N ASN A 604 -2.51 -18.42 -11.80
CA ASN A 604 -1.69 -19.22 -10.89
C ASN A 604 -0.22 -18.82 -11.05
N PHE A 605 0.31 -18.13 -10.04
CA PHE A 605 1.70 -17.72 -10.02
C PHE A 605 2.57 -18.74 -9.29
N THR A 606 3.81 -18.88 -9.72
CA THR A 606 4.86 -19.57 -8.95
C THR A 606 5.82 -18.58 -8.30
N PHE A 607 6.50 -19.03 -7.26
CA PHE A 607 7.74 -18.44 -6.76
C PHE A 607 8.76 -19.54 -6.49
N THR A 608 10.03 -19.18 -6.38
CA THR A 608 11.13 -20.05 -5.99
C THR A 608 11.47 -19.88 -4.51
N ILE A 609 12.11 -20.87 -3.91
CA ILE A 609 12.60 -20.79 -2.52
C ILE A 609 13.52 -19.57 -2.35
N GLN A 610 14.41 -19.30 -3.31
CA GLN A 610 15.32 -18.15 -3.25
C GLN A 610 14.56 -16.80 -3.29
N GLU A 611 13.57 -16.62 -4.17
CA GLU A 611 12.72 -15.42 -4.16
C GLU A 611 11.97 -15.23 -2.84
N GLY A 612 11.65 -16.32 -2.13
CA GLY A 612 11.09 -16.27 -0.79
C GLY A 612 12.10 -15.84 0.28
N LEU A 613 13.29 -16.43 0.26
CA LEU A 613 14.39 -16.11 1.20
C LEU A 613 14.87 -14.67 1.03
N ASP A 614 15.11 -14.23 -0.20
CA ASP A 614 15.54 -12.87 -0.55
C ASP A 614 14.53 -11.81 -0.09
N ALA A 615 13.24 -12.16 -0.02
CA ALA A 615 12.17 -11.26 0.38
C ALA A 615 11.97 -11.16 1.91
N LEU A 616 12.63 -12.00 2.73
CA LEU A 616 12.34 -12.08 4.18
C LEU A 616 12.53 -10.75 4.91
N SER A 617 13.61 -10.02 4.62
CA SER A 617 13.90 -8.74 5.28
C SER A 617 12.86 -7.66 4.93
N ASP A 618 12.46 -7.56 3.64
CA ASP A 618 11.38 -6.68 3.19
C ASP A 618 10.03 -7.07 3.82
N VAL A 619 9.73 -8.37 3.92
CA VAL A 619 8.50 -8.88 4.54
C VAL A 619 8.45 -8.49 6.02
N ILE A 620 9.56 -8.65 6.77
CA ILE A 620 9.64 -8.25 8.18
C ILE A 620 9.50 -6.73 8.34
N TYR A 621 10.13 -5.93 7.47
CA TYR A 621 9.97 -4.46 7.45
C TYR A 621 8.53 -4.02 7.16
N HIS A 622 7.84 -4.70 6.24
CA HIS A 622 6.46 -4.37 5.91
C HIS A 622 5.48 -4.84 6.98
N LEU A 623 5.63 -6.06 7.52
CA LEU A 623 4.79 -6.60 8.60
C LEU A 623 4.98 -5.91 9.94
N GLU A 624 6.22 -5.51 10.24
CA GLU A 624 6.64 -4.99 11.55
C GLU A 624 6.42 -6.04 12.65
N SER A 625 6.88 -7.28 12.37
CA SER A 625 6.72 -8.46 13.23
C SER A 625 7.85 -9.47 13.02
N TYR A 626 8.23 -10.19 14.08
CA TYR A 626 9.15 -11.34 14.07
C TYR A 626 8.44 -12.68 14.36
N ASP A 627 7.10 -12.71 14.35
CA ASP A 627 6.35 -13.95 14.55
C ASP A 627 6.54 -14.95 13.38
N VAL A 628 7.02 -16.15 13.71
CA VAL A 628 7.35 -17.21 12.75
C VAL A 628 6.15 -17.60 11.88
N THR A 629 4.97 -17.78 12.47
CA THR A 629 3.76 -18.19 11.74
C THR A 629 3.36 -17.12 10.73
N THR A 630 3.37 -15.87 11.18
CA THR A 630 3.02 -14.69 10.39
C THR A 630 3.99 -14.51 9.23
N ILE A 631 5.31 -14.57 9.45
CA ILE A 631 6.32 -14.41 8.39
C ILE A 631 6.21 -15.54 7.35
N ARG A 632 6.20 -16.81 7.79
CA ARG A 632 6.05 -17.99 6.91
C ARG A 632 4.88 -17.86 5.94
N ALA A 633 3.73 -17.40 6.43
CA ALA A 633 2.51 -17.22 5.65
C ALA A 633 2.45 -15.89 4.87
N SER A 634 3.16 -14.86 5.30
CA SER A 634 3.15 -13.54 4.66
C SER A 634 4.04 -13.47 3.43
N THR A 635 5.18 -14.17 3.42
CA THR A 635 6.14 -14.09 2.30
C THR A 635 5.51 -14.45 0.95
N PRO A 636 4.75 -15.56 0.80
CA PRO A 636 4.05 -15.83 -0.47
C PRO A 636 2.97 -14.79 -0.77
N MET A 637 2.25 -14.29 0.24
CA MET A 637 1.20 -13.27 0.06
C MET A 637 1.77 -11.92 -0.40
N PHE A 638 2.93 -11.51 0.11
CA PHE A 638 3.68 -10.34 -0.34
C PHE A 638 4.11 -10.47 -1.80
N LEU A 639 4.72 -11.61 -2.17
CA LEU A 639 5.13 -11.90 -3.55
C LEU A 639 3.93 -11.97 -4.52
N LEU A 640 2.80 -12.51 -4.07
CA LEU A 640 1.55 -12.54 -4.84
C LEU A 640 1.01 -11.12 -5.06
N SER A 641 1.00 -10.29 -4.02
CA SER A 641 0.50 -8.91 -4.07
C SER A 641 1.29 -8.05 -5.06
N ARG A 642 2.62 -8.24 -5.13
CA ARG A 642 3.48 -7.64 -6.17
C ARG A 642 3.02 -7.98 -7.59
N LYS A 643 2.66 -9.25 -7.84
CA LYS A 643 2.19 -9.72 -9.15
C LYS A 643 0.77 -9.21 -9.47
N ILE A 644 -0.11 -9.17 -8.48
CA ILE A 644 -1.46 -8.58 -8.59
C ILE A 644 -1.39 -7.08 -8.95
N LYS A 645 -0.53 -6.31 -8.25
CA LYS A 645 -0.32 -4.88 -8.56
C LYS A 645 0.19 -4.67 -9.98
N ALA A 646 1.12 -5.50 -10.44
CA ALA A 646 1.67 -5.42 -11.80
C ALA A 646 0.62 -5.64 -12.90
N MET A 647 -0.55 -6.21 -12.57
CA MET A 647 -1.70 -6.37 -13.46
C MET A 647 -2.71 -5.21 -13.40
N GLY A 648 -2.45 -4.18 -12.59
CA GLY A 648 -3.34 -3.02 -12.42
C GLY A 648 -4.52 -3.25 -11.46
N VAL A 649 -4.59 -4.40 -10.79
CA VAL A 649 -5.60 -4.68 -9.76
C VAL A 649 -5.24 -3.96 -8.47
N LYS A 650 -6.23 -3.28 -7.86
CA LYS A 650 -6.05 -2.50 -6.62
C LYS A 650 -6.70 -3.12 -5.38
N MET A 651 -7.65 -4.02 -5.54
CA MET A 651 -8.40 -4.62 -4.42
C MET A 651 -8.59 -6.12 -4.62
N VAL A 652 -8.50 -6.88 -3.54
CA VAL A 652 -8.80 -8.32 -3.53
C VAL A 652 -9.65 -8.73 -2.32
N LEU A 653 -10.59 -9.64 -2.56
CA LEU A 653 -11.30 -10.34 -1.48
C LEU A 653 -10.47 -11.54 -1.00
N SER A 654 -10.46 -11.79 0.31
CA SER A 654 -9.72 -12.89 0.96
C SER A 654 -10.59 -13.65 1.97
N GLY A 655 -10.20 -14.89 2.30
CA GLY A 655 -10.92 -15.80 3.20
C GLY A 655 -10.50 -15.76 4.67
N GLU A 656 -9.67 -14.80 5.08
CA GLU A 656 -9.16 -14.68 6.46
C GLU A 656 -10.27 -14.42 7.49
N GLY A 657 -10.07 -14.87 8.73
CA GLY A 657 -11.06 -14.77 9.81
C GLY A 657 -11.95 -16.01 9.97
N SER A 658 -12.08 -16.84 8.93
CA SER A 658 -12.93 -18.04 8.95
C SER A 658 -12.50 -19.06 10.01
N ASP A 659 -11.20 -19.36 10.07
CA ASP A 659 -10.66 -20.39 10.96
C ASP A 659 -10.78 -19.99 12.44
N GLU A 660 -10.73 -18.69 12.75
CA GLU A 660 -10.83 -18.12 14.10
C GLU A 660 -12.28 -18.13 14.60
N ILE A 661 -13.24 -17.77 13.75
CA ILE A 661 -14.67 -17.69 14.09
C ILE A 661 -15.30 -19.09 14.24
N LEU A 662 -14.86 -20.03 13.40
CA LEU A 662 -15.52 -21.32 13.20
C LEU A 662 -14.69 -22.50 13.76
N GLY A 663 -13.52 -22.25 14.34
CA GLY A 663 -12.62 -23.27 14.87
C GLY A 663 -12.04 -24.17 13.79
N GLY A 664 -11.52 -23.56 12.73
CA GLY A 664 -11.04 -24.25 11.53
C GLY A 664 -9.61 -24.77 11.58
N TYR A 665 -8.79 -24.33 12.53
CA TYR A 665 -7.46 -24.90 12.71
C TYR A 665 -7.52 -26.32 13.32
N LEU A 666 -6.69 -27.24 12.83
CA LEU A 666 -6.74 -28.65 13.23
C LEU A 666 -6.57 -28.90 14.74
N TYR A 667 -5.92 -27.99 15.49
CA TYR A 667 -5.78 -28.12 16.95
C TYR A 667 -7.11 -27.93 17.70
N PHE A 668 -8.15 -27.33 17.09
CA PHE A 668 -9.50 -27.28 17.68
C PHE A 668 -10.12 -28.68 17.85
N GLY A 669 -9.60 -29.70 17.16
CA GLY A 669 -9.98 -31.10 17.40
C GLY A 669 -9.56 -31.62 18.77
N ASN A 670 -8.67 -30.91 19.46
CA ASN A 670 -8.24 -31.19 20.84
C ASN A 670 -8.99 -30.35 21.89
N ALA A 671 -10.00 -29.55 21.49
CA ALA A 671 -10.79 -28.77 22.44
C ALA A 671 -11.51 -29.70 23.44
N PRO A 672 -11.32 -29.52 24.76
CA PRO A 672 -11.85 -30.47 25.75
C PRO A 672 -13.38 -30.44 25.85
N ASP A 673 -13.98 -29.27 25.63
CA ASP A 673 -15.42 -29.06 25.64
C ASP A 673 -15.80 -27.81 24.81
N LYS A 674 -17.11 -27.54 24.71
CA LYS A 674 -17.66 -26.42 23.94
C LYS A 674 -17.35 -25.05 24.55
N LYS A 675 -17.10 -24.97 25.86
CA LYS A 675 -16.73 -23.73 26.55
C LYS A 675 -15.32 -23.33 26.14
N ALA A 676 -14.37 -24.25 26.27
CA ALA A 676 -12.98 -24.05 25.87
C ALA A 676 -12.86 -23.76 24.37
N PHE A 677 -13.65 -24.44 23.52
CA PHE A 677 -13.77 -24.12 22.10
C PHE A 677 -14.16 -22.66 21.86
N HIS A 678 -15.19 -22.17 22.57
CA HIS A 678 -15.65 -20.79 22.43
C HIS A 678 -14.61 -19.77 22.91
N GLU A 679 -14.09 -19.95 24.12
CA GLU A 679 -13.09 -19.07 24.73
C GLU A 679 -11.86 -18.92 23.81
N GLU A 680 -11.43 -20.01 23.15
CA GLU A 680 -10.39 -19.95 22.12
C GLU A 680 -10.83 -19.21 20.85
N THR A 681 -12.03 -19.44 20.30
CA THR A 681 -12.53 -18.65 19.14
C THR A 681 -12.59 -17.16 19.44
N VAL A 682 -13.06 -16.76 20.63
CA VAL A 682 -13.11 -15.36 21.05
C VAL A 682 -11.69 -14.80 21.21
N ARG A 683 -10.77 -15.54 21.85
CA ARG A 683 -9.36 -15.14 21.98
C ARG A 683 -8.69 -14.93 20.62
N ARG A 684 -8.98 -15.81 19.65
CA ARG A 684 -8.48 -15.69 18.27
C ARG A 684 -9.03 -14.46 17.57
N VAL A 685 -10.35 -14.29 17.56
CA VAL A 685 -10.98 -13.13 16.92
C VAL A 685 -10.51 -11.81 17.56
N LYS A 686 -10.30 -11.77 18.88
CA LYS A 686 -9.72 -10.62 19.58
C LYS A 686 -8.29 -10.30 19.12
N ASN A 687 -7.46 -11.33 18.92
CA ASN A 687 -6.03 -11.17 18.63
C ASN A 687 -5.69 -11.19 17.13
N LEU A 688 -6.68 -11.33 16.22
CA LEU A 688 -6.51 -11.32 14.76
C LEU A 688 -5.63 -10.17 14.24
N HIS A 689 -5.72 -9.00 14.87
CA HIS A 689 -4.97 -7.80 14.50
C HIS A 689 -3.45 -7.87 14.75
N TYR A 690 -2.96 -8.91 15.42
CA TYR A 690 -1.53 -9.20 15.57
C TYR A 690 -1.01 -10.21 14.54
N ALA A 691 -1.89 -10.97 13.89
CA ALA A 691 -1.52 -12.09 13.02
C ALA A 691 -2.21 -12.01 11.65
N ASP A 692 -3.37 -12.63 11.47
CA ASP A 692 -3.96 -12.85 10.14
C ASP A 692 -4.49 -11.56 9.49
N CYS A 693 -5.09 -10.64 10.27
CA CYS A 693 -5.40 -9.29 9.78
C CYS A 693 -4.12 -8.48 9.50
N LEU A 694 -3.10 -8.60 10.35
CA LEU A 694 -1.82 -7.91 10.18
C LEU A 694 -1.15 -8.32 8.86
N ARG A 695 -1.04 -9.64 8.64
CA ARG A 695 -0.54 -10.28 7.42
C ARG A 695 -1.35 -9.84 6.21
N ALA A 696 -2.67 -10.02 6.23
CA ALA A 696 -3.52 -9.71 5.09
C ALA A 696 -3.46 -8.22 4.72
N ASN A 697 -3.50 -7.33 5.70
CA ASN A 697 -3.47 -5.90 5.45
C ASN A 697 -2.08 -5.43 4.96
N LYS A 698 -1.00 -5.77 5.67
CA LYS A 698 0.34 -5.24 5.38
C LYS A 698 1.02 -5.91 4.18
N SER A 699 0.84 -7.23 3.98
CA SER A 699 1.44 -7.93 2.84
C SER A 699 0.87 -7.48 1.50
N THR A 700 -0.43 -7.12 1.45
CA THR A 700 -1.04 -6.55 0.24
C THR A 700 -0.75 -5.06 0.11
N SER A 701 -0.85 -4.31 1.21
CA SER A 701 -0.58 -2.86 1.20
C SER A 701 0.87 -2.53 0.86
N ALA A 702 1.83 -3.43 1.09
CA ALA A 702 3.22 -3.32 0.64
C ALA A 702 3.36 -3.08 -0.88
N TRP A 703 2.34 -3.45 -1.67
CA TRP A 703 2.29 -3.24 -3.12
C TRP A 703 1.11 -2.36 -3.55
N GLY A 704 0.48 -1.62 -2.63
CA GLY A 704 -0.68 -0.77 -2.94
C GLY A 704 -1.86 -1.58 -3.48
N VAL A 705 -2.15 -2.70 -2.81
CA VAL A 705 -3.32 -3.55 -3.02
C VAL A 705 -4.09 -3.65 -1.69
N GLU A 706 -5.38 -3.39 -1.71
CA GLU A 706 -6.26 -3.55 -0.55
C GLU A 706 -6.75 -5.00 -0.41
N ALA A 707 -6.73 -5.54 0.80
CA ALA A 707 -7.34 -6.82 1.14
C ALA A 707 -8.67 -6.62 1.90
N ARG A 708 -9.75 -7.25 1.43
CA ARG A 708 -11.07 -7.24 2.08
C ARG A 708 -11.44 -8.62 2.58
N VAL A 709 -12.01 -8.68 3.79
CA VAL A 709 -12.20 -9.93 4.55
C VAL A 709 -13.68 -10.12 4.95
N PRO A 710 -14.50 -10.84 4.15
CA PRO A 710 -15.93 -11.02 4.38
C PRO A 710 -16.29 -11.77 5.67
N PHE A 711 -15.44 -12.68 6.14
CA PHE A 711 -15.68 -13.39 7.40
C PHE A 711 -15.66 -12.45 8.62
N LEU A 712 -14.99 -11.29 8.54
CA LEU A 712 -14.95 -10.30 9.63
C LEU A 712 -16.03 -9.21 9.51
N ASP A 713 -17.13 -9.53 8.83
CA ASP A 713 -18.30 -8.67 8.75
C ASP A 713 -19.06 -8.60 10.08
N LYS A 714 -19.51 -7.40 10.45
CA LYS A 714 -20.20 -7.12 11.71
C LYS A 714 -21.44 -7.98 11.90
N GLU A 715 -22.20 -8.24 10.84
CA GLU A 715 -23.42 -9.05 10.90
C GLU A 715 -23.13 -10.54 10.85
N PHE A 716 -22.19 -10.97 9.99
CA PHE A 716 -21.76 -12.37 9.95
C PHE A 716 -21.13 -12.79 11.29
N LEU A 717 -20.26 -11.98 11.88
CA LEU A 717 -19.70 -12.20 13.22
C LEU A 717 -20.80 -12.27 14.28
N LYS A 718 -21.81 -11.40 14.21
CA LYS A 718 -22.96 -11.42 15.14
C LYS A 718 -23.74 -12.73 15.04
N VAL A 719 -23.94 -13.29 13.84
CA VAL A 719 -24.56 -14.62 13.69
C VAL A 719 -23.60 -15.71 14.16
N ALA A 720 -22.43 -15.82 13.53
CA ALA A 720 -21.51 -16.92 13.69
C ALA A 720 -20.98 -17.06 15.12
N MET A 721 -20.73 -15.96 15.85
CA MET A 721 -20.22 -16.01 17.23
C MET A 721 -21.31 -16.28 18.29
N ASN A 722 -22.61 -16.22 17.94
CA ASN A 722 -23.71 -16.57 18.85
C ASN A 722 -24.28 -17.98 18.64
N ILE A 723 -23.82 -18.73 17.61
CA ILE A 723 -24.16 -20.16 17.45
C ILE A 723 -23.56 -20.96 18.61
N ASP A 724 -24.31 -21.95 19.12
CA ASP A 724 -23.84 -22.88 20.15
C ASP A 724 -22.50 -23.52 19.70
N PRO A 725 -21.40 -23.33 20.44
CA PRO A 725 -20.10 -23.88 20.06
C PRO A 725 -20.12 -25.42 19.93
N GLN A 726 -21.09 -26.11 20.55
CA GLN A 726 -21.31 -27.54 20.35
C GLN A 726 -21.53 -27.91 18.88
N ASP A 727 -22.12 -27.03 18.07
CA ASP A 727 -22.33 -27.27 16.63
C ASP A 727 -21.06 -27.05 15.81
N LYS A 728 -20.14 -26.21 16.31
CA LYS A 728 -18.83 -25.95 15.69
C LYS A 728 -17.78 -27.02 16.02
N MET A 729 -17.90 -27.69 17.16
CA MET A 729 -16.93 -28.69 17.60
C MET A 729 -16.72 -29.81 16.57
N ILE A 730 -15.45 -30.08 16.29
CA ILE A 730 -14.99 -31.20 15.46
C ILE A 730 -15.30 -32.51 16.18
N THR A 731 -15.91 -33.46 15.48
CA THR A 731 -16.24 -34.79 15.99
C THR A 731 -15.79 -35.87 14.99
N LYS A 732 -16.07 -37.15 15.27
CA LYS A 732 -15.81 -38.23 14.30
C LYS A 732 -16.59 -38.06 13.00
N ASP A 733 -17.78 -37.46 13.08
CA ASP A 733 -18.73 -37.32 11.97
C ASP A 733 -18.73 -35.90 11.37
N ARG A 734 -18.05 -34.93 12.00
CA ARG A 734 -18.01 -33.52 11.59
C ARG A 734 -16.58 -33.01 11.56
N ILE A 735 -16.08 -32.76 10.36
CA ILE A 735 -14.77 -32.11 10.14
C ILE A 735 -14.79 -30.63 10.53
N GLU A 736 -13.63 -29.98 10.53
CA GLU A 736 -13.50 -28.56 10.85
C GLU A 736 -14.39 -27.68 9.97
N LYS A 737 -15.01 -26.67 10.58
CA LYS A 737 -15.96 -25.74 9.95
C LYS A 737 -17.19 -26.44 9.33
N TYR A 738 -17.59 -27.61 9.83
CA TYR A 738 -18.75 -28.36 9.35
C TYR A 738 -20.00 -27.49 9.12
N ILE A 739 -20.32 -26.57 10.04
CA ILE A 739 -21.50 -25.71 9.89
C ILE A 739 -21.45 -24.79 8.66
N MET A 740 -20.26 -24.35 8.25
CA MET A 740 -20.09 -23.54 7.05
C MET A 740 -20.15 -24.40 5.79
N ARG A 741 -19.59 -25.61 5.84
CA ARG A 741 -19.67 -26.59 4.74
C ARG A 741 -21.13 -26.99 4.49
N LYS A 742 -21.87 -27.37 5.53
CA LYS A 742 -23.30 -27.70 5.43
C LYS A 742 -24.17 -26.47 5.11
N ALA A 743 -23.77 -25.26 5.50
CA ALA A 743 -24.44 -24.05 5.06
C ALA A 743 -24.32 -23.80 3.54
N PHE A 744 -23.26 -24.27 2.87
CA PHE A 744 -23.05 -24.10 1.43
C PHE A 744 -23.22 -25.39 0.59
N ASP A 745 -23.55 -26.49 1.25
CA ASP A 745 -24.10 -27.70 0.64
C ASP A 745 -25.55 -27.42 0.20
N THR A 746 -25.81 -27.61 -1.09
CA THR A 746 -27.13 -27.43 -1.73
C THR A 746 -27.66 -28.75 -2.29
N SER A 747 -27.13 -29.90 -1.87
CA SER A 747 -27.56 -31.22 -2.36
C SER A 747 -29.03 -31.56 -2.05
N ASP A 748 -29.62 -30.88 -1.07
CA ASP A 748 -31.04 -30.94 -0.66
C ASP A 748 -31.90 -29.78 -1.24
N GLU A 749 -31.32 -28.90 -2.06
CA GLU A 749 -31.99 -27.76 -2.70
C GLU A 749 -32.03 -27.92 -4.23
N PRO A 750 -33.08 -28.52 -4.82
CA PRO A 750 -33.08 -28.96 -6.23
C PRO A 750 -32.93 -27.82 -7.26
N ASP A 751 -33.36 -26.60 -6.93
CA ASP A 751 -33.24 -25.42 -7.79
C ASP A 751 -31.93 -24.64 -7.56
N ALA A 752 -31.15 -24.98 -6.54
CA ALA A 752 -29.93 -24.26 -6.16
C ALA A 752 -28.70 -24.89 -6.83
N GLN A 753 -28.04 -24.10 -7.69
CA GLN A 753 -26.73 -24.48 -8.22
C GLN A 753 -25.71 -24.67 -7.07
N PRO A 754 -24.80 -25.66 -7.14
CA PRO A 754 -23.75 -25.85 -6.14
C PRO A 754 -22.79 -24.66 -6.07
N TYR A 755 -22.35 -24.28 -4.86
CA TYR A 755 -21.39 -23.19 -4.69
C TYR A 755 -19.96 -23.62 -5.04
N LEU A 756 -19.62 -24.89 -4.82
CA LEU A 756 -18.29 -25.46 -5.02
C LEU A 756 -18.40 -26.90 -5.53
N PRO A 757 -17.33 -27.46 -6.13
CA PRO A 757 -17.20 -28.90 -6.28
C PRO A 757 -17.23 -29.58 -4.91
N ASP A 758 -17.91 -30.73 -4.80
CA ASP A 758 -18.06 -31.48 -3.55
C ASP A 758 -16.70 -31.82 -2.90
N GLU A 759 -15.72 -32.24 -3.72
CA GLU A 759 -14.34 -32.52 -3.29
C GLU A 759 -13.58 -31.30 -2.72
N ILE A 760 -14.06 -30.07 -2.95
CA ILE A 760 -13.53 -28.84 -2.34
C ILE A 760 -14.36 -28.45 -1.12
N LEU A 761 -15.69 -28.55 -1.21
CA LEU A 761 -16.61 -28.24 -0.10
C LEU A 761 -16.33 -29.10 1.14
N TRP A 762 -15.88 -30.35 0.94
CA TRP A 762 -15.47 -31.27 2.00
C TRP A 762 -13.96 -31.54 2.08
N ARG A 763 -13.12 -30.74 1.39
CA ARG A 763 -11.65 -30.81 1.53
C ARG A 763 -11.25 -30.42 2.95
N GLN A 764 -10.46 -31.28 3.63
CA GLN A 764 -9.86 -30.97 4.92
C GLN A 764 -8.98 -29.71 4.85
N LYS A 765 -8.93 -28.94 5.94
CA LYS A 765 -8.05 -27.78 6.11
C LYS A 765 -6.57 -28.12 5.88
N GLU A 766 -6.00 -27.50 4.84
CA GLU A 766 -4.56 -27.24 4.73
C GLU A 766 -4.25 -25.84 5.31
N GLN A 767 -3.12 -25.68 6.01
CA GLN A 767 -2.62 -24.36 6.41
C GLN A 767 -1.89 -23.69 5.25
N PHE A 768 -1.97 -22.37 5.12
CA PHE A 768 -1.44 -21.65 3.95
C PHE A 768 0.06 -21.88 3.74
N SER A 769 0.87 -21.81 4.81
CA SER A 769 2.32 -22.03 4.78
C SER A 769 2.74 -23.45 4.37
N ASP A 770 1.88 -24.45 4.57
CA ASP A 770 2.09 -25.83 4.12
C ASP A 770 1.53 -26.03 2.68
N GLY A 771 0.34 -25.46 2.39
CA GLY A 771 -0.38 -25.56 1.12
C GLY A 771 0.31 -24.86 -0.07
N VAL A 772 1.12 -23.82 0.18
CA VAL A 772 2.00 -23.20 -0.83
C VAL A 772 3.14 -24.12 -1.28
N GLY A 773 3.38 -25.24 -0.60
CA GLY A 773 4.38 -26.26 -0.98
C GLY A 773 5.36 -26.56 0.14
N TYR A 774 5.46 -27.84 0.52
CA TYR A 774 6.15 -28.29 1.74
C TYR A 774 7.62 -27.85 1.85
N GLY A 775 8.34 -27.76 0.72
CA GLY A 775 9.74 -27.33 0.69
C GLY A 775 9.98 -25.88 1.13
N TRP A 776 8.94 -25.04 1.28
CA TRP A 776 9.09 -23.66 1.74
C TRP A 776 9.50 -23.58 3.22
N ILE A 777 8.73 -24.18 4.12
CA ILE A 777 9.03 -24.18 5.56
C ILE A 777 10.34 -24.93 5.85
N ASP A 778 10.60 -26.02 5.11
CA ASP A 778 11.79 -26.83 5.32
C ASP A 778 13.04 -26.02 4.93
N ALA A 779 13.01 -25.29 3.81
CA ALA A 779 14.10 -24.37 3.44
C ALA A 779 14.28 -23.20 4.41
N LEU A 780 13.21 -22.68 5.03
CA LEU A 780 13.32 -21.63 6.06
C LEU A 780 14.09 -22.12 7.29
N LYS A 781 13.80 -23.34 7.75
CA LYS A 781 14.54 -23.98 8.85
C LYS A 781 15.99 -24.23 8.47
N ASP A 782 16.22 -24.84 7.30
CA ASP A 782 17.57 -25.14 6.81
C ASP A 782 18.43 -23.87 6.71
N ASN A 783 17.87 -22.74 6.28
CA ASN A 783 18.58 -21.45 6.26
C ASN A 783 18.78 -20.86 7.66
N ALA A 784 17.80 -20.99 8.58
CA ALA A 784 17.97 -20.56 9.96
C ALA A 784 19.13 -21.29 10.67
N GLU A 785 19.34 -22.57 10.37
CA GLU A 785 20.50 -23.34 10.86
C GLU A 785 21.85 -22.83 10.32
N LEU A 786 21.88 -22.21 9.14
CA LEU A 786 23.08 -21.57 8.57
C LEU A 786 23.37 -20.19 9.18
N HIS A 787 22.32 -19.50 9.65
CA HIS A 787 22.40 -18.12 10.15
C HIS A 787 22.47 -17.99 11.68
N VAL A 788 22.07 -19.03 12.43
CA VAL A 788 22.04 -19.01 13.91
C VAL A 788 22.71 -20.27 14.46
N SER A 789 23.79 -20.09 15.21
CA SER A 789 24.51 -21.21 15.83
C SER A 789 23.86 -21.68 17.13
N ASP A 790 24.25 -22.86 17.61
CA ASP A 790 23.86 -23.33 18.95
C ASP A 790 24.42 -22.45 20.07
N GLU A 791 25.48 -21.68 19.80
CA GLU A 791 26.08 -20.77 20.77
C GLU A 791 25.31 -19.45 20.88
N ASP A 792 24.75 -18.96 19.76
CA ASP A 792 23.82 -17.82 19.76
C ASP A 792 22.55 -18.14 20.56
N MET A 793 22.01 -19.36 20.40
CA MET A 793 20.84 -19.83 21.16
C MET A 793 21.12 -19.99 22.67
N LYS A 794 22.37 -20.28 23.07
CA LYS A 794 22.78 -20.34 24.49
C LYS A 794 23.05 -18.98 25.10
N ASN A 795 23.48 -18.01 24.30
CA ASN A 795 23.85 -16.66 24.73
C ASN A 795 22.93 -15.63 24.04
N PRO A 796 21.62 -15.63 24.32
CA PRO A 796 20.68 -14.69 23.71
C PRO A 796 21.04 -13.25 24.06
N LYS A 797 20.72 -12.32 23.16
CA LYS A 797 21.05 -10.90 23.33
C LYS A 797 20.42 -10.33 24.62
N PRO A 798 21.19 -9.72 25.55
CA PRO A 798 20.66 -9.24 26.83
C PRO A 798 19.50 -8.24 26.71
N GLU A 799 19.49 -7.43 25.65
CA GLU A 799 18.44 -6.45 25.36
C GLU A 799 17.07 -7.05 25.03
N TRP A 800 16.95 -8.36 24.81
CA TRP A 800 15.66 -9.04 24.61
C TRP A 800 14.91 -9.33 25.91
N GLY A 801 15.57 -9.29 27.07
CA GLY A 801 14.95 -9.59 28.36
C GLY A 801 14.32 -10.99 28.39
N ASP A 802 13.03 -11.06 28.71
CA ASP A 802 12.28 -12.33 28.78
C ASP A 802 11.73 -12.80 27.41
N ASP A 803 11.76 -11.96 26.36
CA ASP A 803 11.22 -12.29 25.03
C ASP A 803 12.25 -13.02 24.15
N ILE A 804 12.87 -14.04 24.72
CA ILE A 804 13.92 -14.83 24.07
C ILE A 804 13.31 -15.74 22.99
N PRO A 805 13.87 -15.79 21.77
CA PRO A 805 13.49 -16.76 20.75
C PRO A 805 13.81 -18.20 21.19
N ASP A 806 12.84 -19.12 21.06
CA ASP A 806 12.93 -20.52 21.46
C ASP A 806 13.33 -21.48 20.32
N SER A 807 13.58 -20.93 19.14
CA SER A 807 14.06 -21.63 17.95
C SER A 807 14.97 -20.74 17.11
N LYS A 808 15.87 -21.35 16.34
CA LYS A 808 16.79 -20.63 15.44
C LYS A 808 16.07 -19.81 14.38
N GLU A 809 14.94 -20.28 13.86
CA GLU A 809 14.12 -19.53 12.90
C GLU A 809 13.52 -18.26 13.55
N ALA A 810 12.99 -18.38 14.78
CA ALA A 810 12.53 -17.20 15.53
C ALA A 810 13.68 -16.25 15.88
N TYR A 811 14.87 -16.76 16.19
CA TYR A 811 16.08 -15.97 16.46
C TYR A 811 16.51 -15.19 15.22
N TRP A 812 16.52 -15.84 14.06
CA TRP A 812 16.90 -15.25 12.79
C TRP A 812 15.94 -14.11 12.40
N TYR A 813 14.63 -14.33 12.49
CA TYR A 813 13.62 -13.28 12.26
C TYR A 813 13.69 -12.15 13.28
N ARG A 814 13.98 -12.45 14.56
CA ARG A 814 14.18 -11.41 15.57
C ARG A 814 15.40 -10.54 15.27
N CYS A 815 16.51 -11.13 14.83
CA CYS A 815 17.67 -10.35 14.37
C CYS A 815 17.34 -9.45 13.19
N MET A 816 16.63 -9.93 12.16
CA MET A 816 16.17 -9.08 11.05
C MET A 816 15.22 -7.97 11.52
N PHE A 817 14.36 -8.23 12.51
CA PHE A 817 13.49 -7.20 13.08
C PHE A 817 14.30 -6.12 13.83
N ASP A 818 15.28 -6.52 14.64
CA ASP A 818 16.15 -5.59 15.37
C ASP A 818 17.04 -4.74 14.41
N GLU A 819 17.33 -5.22 13.20
CA GLU A 819 18.03 -4.45 12.15
C GLU A 819 17.16 -3.31 11.59
N HIS A 820 15.84 -3.49 11.52
CA HIS A 820 14.89 -2.49 11.02
C HIS A 820 14.33 -1.56 12.10
N PHE A 821 14.15 -2.07 13.32
CA PHE A 821 13.36 -1.43 14.37
C PHE A 821 14.10 -1.40 15.71
N PRO A 822 14.07 -0.27 16.45
CA PRO A 822 14.61 -0.20 17.80
C PRO A 822 14.00 -1.25 18.74
N PRO A 823 14.75 -1.83 19.69
CA PRO A 823 14.28 -2.94 20.52
C PRO A 823 12.94 -2.72 21.25
N TYR A 824 12.61 -1.47 21.64
CA TYR A 824 11.33 -1.17 22.30
C TYR A 824 10.11 -1.43 21.41
N CYS A 825 10.27 -1.42 20.08
CA CYS A 825 9.21 -1.71 19.11
C CYS A 825 8.73 -3.17 19.18
N ALA A 826 9.56 -4.08 19.72
CA ALA A 826 9.22 -5.50 19.86
C ALA A 826 7.98 -5.72 20.73
N SER A 827 7.69 -4.81 21.68
CA SER A 827 6.47 -4.80 22.50
C SER A 827 5.16 -4.73 21.70
N THR A 828 5.21 -4.41 20.40
CA THR A 828 4.03 -4.41 19.52
C THR A 828 3.76 -5.76 18.84
N VAL A 829 4.62 -6.76 19.05
CA VAL A 829 4.52 -8.09 18.41
C VAL A 829 3.93 -9.11 19.38
N MET A 830 3.04 -9.97 18.89
CA MET A 830 2.51 -11.11 19.64
C MET A 830 2.80 -12.40 18.87
N ARG A 831 3.44 -13.38 19.52
CA ARG A 831 3.69 -14.70 18.92
C ARG A 831 2.38 -15.48 18.77
N TRP A 832 2.14 -16.06 17.60
CA TRP A 832 0.98 -16.92 17.35
C TRP A 832 1.19 -18.29 17.99
N THR A 833 0.43 -18.61 19.04
CA THR A 833 0.61 -19.84 19.84
C THR A 833 -0.68 -20.68 19.91
N PRO A 834 -0.66 -21.98 19.50
CA PRO A 834 -1.82 -22.88 19.56
C PRO A 834 -2.08 -23.48 20.95
N THR A 835 -3.25 -23.19 21.54
CA THR A 835 -3.60 -23.48 22.95
C THR A 835 -3.58 -24.96 23.32
N TRP A 836 -3.93 -25.86 22.40
CA TRP A 836 -3.97 -27.31 22.63
C TRP A 836 -2.94 -28.07 21.79
N SER A 837 -1.78 -27.44 21.55
CA SER A 837 -0.58 -28.09 21.06
C SER A 837 0.49 -28.17 22.14
N LYS A 838 1.31 -29.23 22.10
CA LYS A 838 2.52 -29.37 22.93
C LYS A 838 3.80 -29.10 22.14
N GLN A 839 3.68 -28.59 20.91
CA GLN A 839 4.78 -28.40 19.98
C GLN A 839 5.16 -26.93 19.88
N THR A 840 6.46 -26.67 19.82
CA THR A 840 7.06 -25.36 19.59
C THR A 840 6.95 -24.93 18.12
N ASP A 841 6.88 -25.87 17.17
CA ASP A 841 6.61 -25.56 15.77
C ASP A 841 5.10 -25.31 15.55
N PRO A 842 4.69 -24.14 15.04
CA PRO A 842 3.28 -23.83 14.76
C PRO A 842 2.71 -24.49 13.49
N SER A 843 3.53 -25.16 12.66
CA SER A 843 3.08 -25.79 11.40
C SER A 843 1.98 -26.85 11.62
N GLY A 844 0.97 -26.85 10.74
CA GLY A 844 -0.11 -27.83 10.71
C GLY A 844 0.38 -29.25 10.49
N ARG A 845 1.51 -29.44 9.80
CA ARG A 845 2.17 -30.75 9.63
C ARG A 845 2.58 -31.40 10.96
N ALA A 846 2.87 -30.61 11.98
CA ALA A 846 3.26 -31.11 13.29
C ALA A 846 2.08 -31.77 14.03
N ILE A 847 0.83 -31.36 13.73
CA ILE A 847 -0.38 -31.89 14.36
C ILE A 847 -0.66 -33.30 13.82
N ALA A 848 -0.79 -34.28 14.73
CA ALA A 848 -0.90 -35.70 14.39
C ALA A 848 -2.07 -36.05 13.43
N SER A 849 -3.18 -35.31 13.48
CA SER A 849 -4.34 -35.51 12.60
C SER A 849 -4.06 -35.21 11.12
N HIS A 850 -3.14 -34.28 10.82
CA HIS A 850 -2.70 -33.99 9.45
C HIS A 850 -2.06 -35.24 8.82
N SER A 851 -1.10 -35.84 9.53
CA SER A 851 -0.40 -37.06 9.08
C SER A 851 -1.31 -38.27 8.89
N ALA A 852 -2.44 -38.35 9.61
CA ALA A 852 -3.39 -39.46 9.48
C ALA A 852 -4.19 -39.40 8.16
N ALA A 853 -4.54 -38.21 7.67
CA ALA A 853 -5.30 -38.03 6.43
C ALA A 853 -4.54 -38.47 5.17
N TYR A 854 -3.22 -38.31 5.17
CA TYR A 854 -2.34 -38.76 4.08
C TYR A 854 -2.06 -40.27 4.13
N LYS A 855 -1.98 -40.87 5.33
CA LYS A 855 -1.80 -42.34 5.50
C LYS A 855 -3.01 -43.16 5.03
N ASN A 856 -4.21 -42.59 5.08
CA ASN A 856 -5.44 -43.26 4.63
C ASN A 856 -5.74 -43.08 3.12
N LYS A 857 -4.81 -42.48 2.35
CA LYS A 857 -4.93 -42.26 0.90
C LYS A 857 -3.80 -42.92 0.08
N ALA A 858 -2.96 -43.71 0.73
CA ALA A 858 -1.83 -44.44 0.14
C ALA A 858 -2.17 -45.92 -0.06
#